data_AF-A0A836HIP9-F1
#
_entry.id   AF-A0A836HIP9-F1
#
_cell.length_a   1.000
_cell.length_b   1.000
_cell.length_c   1.000
_cell.angle_alpha   90.00
_cell.angle_beta   90.00
_cell.angle_gamma   90.00
#
_symmetry.space_group_name_H-M   'P 1'
#
loop_
_entity.id
_entity.type
_entity.pdbx_description
1 polymer ?
#
loop_
_entity_poly.entity_id
_entity_poly.type
_entity_poly.pdbx_seq_one_letter_code
_entity_poly.pdbx_strand_id
1 'polypeptide(L)'
;MPSASVQPTKPLATPPLERPQTGSPTKPPQTYPRDGNNYSEEGQYFPEEPHLLPGLQIERRAFAPNELLDRFGDTDIIYTFVNASEANQQYRKLVRNACITAVLQAENASYVSRQSPFATLNLSTPMNRSAEAPSGAHVAAEPAYKDVKPYRWNTTLASGMHGAATPAPSPFSLLFCAPSPLRPVLRPYSTIRELMQRVKAAARTNIGVRDRETDELRHSLRSVEQHVRWHRGRVVMVSPGHHPTWVDGAKNFLAGVCGDARVQALRTSGTHLRVTTVHQDALMPYGMRLTVNSHAIEQHLWRVRNVTPVHVYMNDDYFVNRDVAITDLFNEYGGTIVRTERGVIAAGEVADEGGRWAKGVLHTQQFNTHELDVLREDYLPDALVTMWERLRRVRARADPSALAPLSVAPLNEAVDVAHEYEPEPLPNVPLTPRRPRRFATHAPFVYCTNMLRFLETRYEREFAHNSLHHRSRKARDLFIPFVYNAFIMARPWQASPKFLPYLLELHRSRRETRVDAVPPTKIVLDNFDGCGPASLRGGFKASRCLFGRFTNSLSENVYMMQRIQRLNPLYFNINTLFNSTEVAEQLRRFMRDKYPTAVYLEAGSEGRGSAMDGLFGELMALPVVGVVSDEEGVCPLVRSLALAFAGHHRGVVRVGVEQHGGATLREARAALRHRVVSAMPAPACVYSERVSVGAAARGEDAADIARRAIGGAGAGVVLPSTCGGGAGLRVRGFVVDARTPGAPVRSAAALRDALAVPAQTLSLEDFRAVAVGPSAGDVVLVVSRADADAKAVHWVNGASESDLLVTYPLPVEAYENMSAEVRWSIP
;
A
#
# COMPACT_ATOMS: atom_id res chain seq x y z
N MET A 1 -57.87 -11.85 64.12
CA MET A 1 -57.46 -10.51 64.61
C MET A 1 -56.07 -10.22 64.08
N PRO A 2 -55.87 -9.02 63.52
CA PRO A 2 -56.06 -8.82 62.07
C PRO A 2 -54.86 -7.99 61.51
N SER A 3 -54.75 -7.59 60.25
CA SER A 3 -55.79 -7.18 59.30
C SER A 3 -55.25 -7.12 57.86
N ALA A 4 -55.97 -7.80 56.97
CA ALA A 4 -56.14 -7.38 55.59
C ALA A 4 -57.15 -6.22 55.51
N SER A 5 -57.01 -5.32 54.54
CA SER A 5 -58.15 -4.65 53.88
C SER A 5 -57.66 -3.98 52.58
N VAL A 6 -58.02 -4.49 51.40
CA VAL A 6 -59.23 -4.16 50.61
C VAL A 6 -58.99 -2.97 49.67
N GLN A 7 -58.99 -3.26 48.37
CA GLN A 7 -59.23 -2.32 47.27
C GLN A 7 -60.67 -1.77 47.32
N PRO A 8 -60.93 -0.66 46.63
CA PRO A 8 -62.12 -0.63 45.80
C PRO A 8 -61.84 -0.18 44.36
N THR A 9 -62.68 -0.74 43.50
CA THR A 9 -62.77 -0.64 42.04
C THR A 9 -63.26 0.72 41.52
N LYS A 10 -62.89 0.98 40.26
CA LYS A 10 -63.24 2.07 39.33
C LYS A 10 -64.70 2.57 39.34
N PRO A 11 -64.92 3.75 38.72
CA PRO A 11 -65.93 3.88 37.68
C PRO A 11 -65.35 4.28 36.31
N LEU A 12 -66.03 3.80 35.28
CA LEU A 12 -65.79 3.93 33.85
C LEU A 12 -66.40 5.25 33.33
N ALA A 13 -65.67 6.03 32.52
CA ALA A 13 -66.25 7.06 31.64
C ALA A 13 -65.41 7.21 30.36
N THR A 14 -66.11 7.19 29.22
CA THR A 14 -65.66 7.18 27.81
C THR A 14 -65.23 8.59 27.30
N PRO A 15 -64.64 8.72 26.08
CA PRO A 15 -63.48 9.59 25.81
C PRO A 15 -63.84 10.94 25.15
N PRO A 16 -62.88 11.88 25.06
CA PRO A 16 -62.87 12.90 24.01
C PRO A 16 -61.83 12.58 22.92
N LEU A 17 -62.21 12.96 21.70
CA LEU A 17 -61.55 12.71 20.42
C LEU A 17 -60.11 13.25 20.30
N GLU A 18 -59.36 12.56 19.43
CA GLU A 18 -58.00 12.81 18.96
C GLU A 18 -57.73 14.24 18.44
N ARG A 19 -56.49 14.70 18.67
CA ARG A 19 -55.71 15.51 17.73
C ARG A 19 -54.29 14.93 17.63
N PRO A 20 -53.68 14.94 16.43
CA PRO A 20 -52.49 14.13 16.13
C PRO A 20 -51.23 14.71 16.79
N GLN A 21 -50.60 13.94 17.67
CA GLN A 21 -49.25 14.22 18.16
C GLN A 21 -48.23 13.37 17.41
N THR A 22 -47.35 14.09 16.71
CA THR A 22 -46.01 13.75 16.23
C THR A 22 -45.38 12.53 16.91
N GLY A 23 -45.04 11.52 16.08
CA GLY A 23 -44.44 10.26 16.51
C GLY A 23 -43.15 10.45 17.30
N SER A 24 -43.14 9.91 18.52
CA SER A 24 -41.95 9.72 19.33
C SER A 24 -41.06 8.61 18.73
N PRO A 25 -39.72 8.71 18.86
CA PRO A 25 -38.81 7.69 18.35
C PRO A 25 -39.00 6.38 19.11
N THR A 26 -39.30 5.32 18.37
CA THR A 26 -39.36 3.93 18.84
C THR A 26 -38.07 3.56 19.57
N LYS A 27 -38.22 2.99 20.78
CA LYS A 27 -37.14 2.54 21.68
C LYS A 27 -36.05 1.76 20.93
N PRO A 28 -34.76 1.95 21.28
CA PRO A 28 -33.67 1.13 20.75
C PRO A 28 -33.85 -0.35 21.16
N PRO A 29 -33.42 -1.30 20.32
CA PRO A 29 -33.54 -2.72 20.60
C PRO A 29 -32.73 -3.13 21.84
N GLN A 30 -33.20 -4.18 22.51
CA GLN A 30 -32.65 -4.73 23.74
C GLN A 30 -31.13 -4.92 23.67
N THR A 31 -30.46 -4.42 24.69
CA THR A 31 -29.08 -4.74 25.04
C THR A 31 -28.89 -6.27 25.04
N TYR A 32 -27.93 -6.76 24.24
CA TYR A 32 -27.40 -8.11 24.42
C TYR A 32 -26.97 -8.29 25.89
N PRO A 33 -27.14 -9.48 26.49
CA PRO A 33 -26.88 -9.68 27.91
C PRO A 33 -25.48 -9.18 28.29
N ARG A 34 -25.44 -8.26 29.25
CA ARG A 34 -24.24 -7.73 29.88
C ARG A 34 -23.68 -8.79 30.85
N ASP A 35 -23.37 -9.99 30.36
CA ASP A 35 -22.65 -10.98 31.16
C ASP A 35 -21.16 -10.61 31.13
N GLY A 36 -20.79 -9.73 32.07
CA GLY A 36 -19.47 -9.15 32.22
C GLY A 36 -18.34 -10.12 32.58
N ASN A 37 -18.46 -11.43 32.35
CA ASN A 37 -17.41 -12.40 32.71
C ASN A 37 -17.28 -13.64 31.81
N ASN A 38 -18.01 -13.79 30.69
CA ASN A 38 -17.94 -15.01 29.85
C ASN A 38 -17.69 -14.76 28.36
N TYR A 39 -16.85 -13.79 28.01
CA TYR A 39 -16.29 -13.74 26.65
C TYR A 39 -15.08 -14.66 26.59
N SER A 40 -15.33 -15.93 26.26
CA SER A 40 -14.29 -16.97 26.12
C SER A 40 -13.13 -16.50 25.23
N GLU A 41 -11.93 -16.97 25.55
CA GLU A 41 -10.73 -16.78 24.73
C GLU A 41 -10.92 -17.35 23.31
N GLU A 42 -11.88 -18.24 23.12
CA GLU A 42 -12.33 -18.76 21.83
C GLU A 42 -13.78 -18.32 21.57
N GLY A 43 -14.07 -17.71 20.42
CA GLY A 43 -15.44 -17.33 20.09
C GLY A 43 -15.69 -17.27 18.59
N GLN A 44 -16.72 -18.00 18.14
CA GLN A 44 -17.38 -17.69 16.87
C GLN A 44 -18.26 -16.47 17.13
N TYR A 45 -17.88 -15.31 16.59
CA TYR A 45 -18.80 -14.17 16.61
C TYR A 45 -19.81 -14.41 15.50
N PHE A 46 -21.09 -14.43 15.85
CA PHE A 46 -22.13 -14.41 14.83
C PHE A 46 -22.07 -13.04 14.12
N PRO A 47 -21.94 -13.03 12.79
CA PRO A 47 -22.10 -11.82 12.00
C PRO A 47 -23.44 -11.14 12.34
N GLU A 48 -23.49 -9.81 12.19
CA GLU A 48 -24.75 -9.10 12.19
C GLU A 48 -25.60 -9.59 11.02
N GLU A 49 -26.75 -10.15 11.34
CA GLU A 49 -27.74 -10.56 10.34
C GLU A 49 -28.31 -9.29 9.69
N PRO A 50 -28.36 -9.18 8.36
CA PRO A 50 -28.84 -7.99 7.67
C PRO A 50 -30.37 -7.93 7.60
N HIS A 51 -31.08 -8.49 8.59
CA HIS A 51 -32.55 -8.56 8.65
C HIS A 51 -33.27 -7.19 8.56
N LEU A 52 -32.53 -6.10 8.74
CA LEU A 52 -33.00 -4.72 8.61
C LEU A 52 -32.75 -4.12 7.21
N LEU A 53 -32.07 -4.85 6.31
CA LEU A 53 -31.76 -4.48 4.93
C LEU A 53 -32.73 -5.21 3.96
N PRO A 54 -33.74 -4.50 3.41
CA PRO A 54 -34.80 -5.13 2.62
C PRO A 54 -34.28 -5.73 1.31
N GLY A 55 -34.64 -6.99 1.04
CA GLY A 55 -34.26 -7.68 -0.19
C GLY A 55 -32.80 -8.18 -0.25
N LEU A 56 -31.99 -7.93 0.80
CA LEU A 56 -30.65 -8.48 0.90
C LEU A 56 -30.68 -9.91 1.45
N GLN A 57 -30.12 -10.85 0.70
CA GLN A 57 -30.03 -12.26 1.07
C GLN A 57 -28.56 -12.67 1.20
N ILE A 58 -28.22 -13.32 2.32
CA ILE A 58 -26.87 -13.78 2.60
C ILE A 58 -26.85 -15.30 2.58
N GLU A 59 -25.89 -15.85 1.86
CA GLU A 59 -25.63 -17.29 1.83
C GLU A 59 -24.22 -17.59 2.29
N ARG A 60 -24.08 -18.69 3.02
CA ARG A 60 -22.80 -19.28 3.41
C ARG A 60 -22.93 -20.79 3.39
N ARG A 61 -21.82 -21.47 3.11
CA ARG A 61 -21.72 -22.92 3.24
C ARG A 61 -20.46 -23.29 4.00
N ALA A 62 -20.48 -24.46 4.62
CA ALA A 62 -19.28 -25.06 5.14
C ALA A 62 -18.44 -25.68 4.01
N PHE A 63 -17.14 -25.75 4.25
CA PHE A 63 -16.11 -26.35 3.42
C PHE A 63 -15.36 -27.38 4.27
N ALA A 64 -15.06 -28.53 3.68
CA ALA A 64 -14.12 -29.47 4.26
C ALA A 64 -12.67 -28.94 4.17
N PRO A 65 -11.74 -29.40 5.03
CA PRO A 65 -10.35 -28.93 5.00
C PRO A 65 -9.64 -29.08 3.65
N ASN A 66 -9.93 -30.14 2.89
CA ASN A 66 -9.40 -30.31 1.53
C ASN A 66 -9.98 -29.28 0.54
N GLU A 67 -11.28 -28.97 0.62
CA GLU A 67 -11.87 -27.89 -0.19
C GLU A 67 -11.24 -26.53 0.14
N LEU A 68 -10.95 -26.26 1.41
CA LEU A 68 -10.23 -25.04 1.81
C LEU A 68 -8.82 -25.01 1.22
N LEU A 69 -8.11 -26.14 1.23
CA LEU A 69 -6.77 -26.25 0.66
C LEU A 69 -6.77 -26.09 -0.86
N ASP A 70 -7.79 -26.60 -1.56
CA ASP A 70 -7.94 -26.44 -3.00
C ASP A 70 -8.30 -24.99 -3.38
N ARG A 71 -9.06 -24.29 -2.52
CA ARG A 71 -9.47 -22.90 -2.75
C ARG A 71 -8.40 -21.88 -2.37
N PHE A 72 -7.67 -22.13 -1.28
CA PHE A 72 -6.80 -21.13 -0.65
C PHE A 72 -5.35 -21.61 -0.49
N GLY A 73 -4.99 -22.77 -1.06
CA GLY A 73 -3.60 -23.26 -1.08
C GLY A 73 -2.63 -22.33 -1.80
N ASP A 74 -3.13 -21.56 -2.77
CA ASP A 74 -2.37 -20.62 -3.59
C ASP A 74 -2.44 -19.17 -3.06
N THR A 75 -2.94 -18.94 -1.84
CA THR A 75 -3.09 -17.59 -1.27
C THR A 75 -1.75 -16.84 -1.26
N ASP A 76 -1.71 -15.57 -1.67
CA ASP A 76 -0.46 -14.80 -1.63
C ASP A 76 0.01 -14.57 -0.18
N ILE A 77 1.32 -14.74 0.04
CA ILE A 77 2.00 -14.26 1.25
C ILE A 77 2.72 -12.96 0.89
N ILE A 78 2.29 -11.86 1.51
CA ILE A 78 2.81 -10.51 1.27
C ILE A 78 3.59 -10.06 2.50
N TYR A 79 4.89 -9.88 2.33
CA TYR A 79 5.77 -9.29 3.32
C TYR A 79 5.86 -7.78 3.14
N THR A 80 5.88 -7.02 4.24
CA THR A 80 6.52 -5.69 4.22
C THR A 80 7.97 -5.83 4.67
N PHE A 81 8.89 -5.37 3.83
CA PHE A 81 10.31 -5.38 4.11
C PHE A 81 10.82 -3.95 4.18
N VAL A 82 10.83 -3.38 5.39
CA VAL A 82 11.13 -1.96 5.63
C VAL A 82 12.41 -1.73 6.44
N ASN A 83 13.05 -2.81 6.88
CA ASN A 83 14.28 -2.78 7.65
C ASN A 83 15.44 -3.11 6.71
N ALA A 84 16.18 -2.11 6.27
CA ALA A 84 17.43 -2.34 5.56
C ALA A 84 18.31 -1.09 5.55
N SER A 85 19.59 -1.33 5.26
CA SER A 85 20.65 -0.33 5.19
C SER A 85 21.03 0.05 3.76
N GLU A 86 20.20 -0.32 2.78
CA GLU A 86 20.42 0.04 1.38
C GLU A 86 20.41 1.57 1.21
N ALA A 87 21.29 2.06 0.33
CA ALA A 87 21.60 3.48 0.22
C ALA A 87 20.39 4.32 -0.19
N ASN A 88 19.60 3.91 -1.19
CA ASN A 88 18.39 4.63 -1.62
C ASN A 88 17.40 4.72 -0.47
N GLN A 89 17.10 3.61 0.20
CA GLN A 89 16.18 3.61 1.33
C GLN A 89 16.65 4.53 2.46
N GLN A 90 17.93 4.44 2.84
CA GLN A 90 18.49 5.28 3.90
C GLN A 90 18.51 6.76 3.49
N TYR A 91 18.81 7.06 2.23
CA TYR A 91 18.71 8.41 1.68
C TYR A 91 17.28 8.95 1.78
N ARG A 92 16.28 8.18 1.33
CA ARG A 92 14.86 8.52 1.46
C ARG A 92 14.47 8.80 2.91
N LYS A 93 14.92 7.96 3.86
CA LYS A 93 14.67 8.15 5.30
C LYS A 93 15.31 9.44 5.83
N LEU A 94 16.57 9.70 5.50
CA LEU A 94 17.31 10.89 5.92
C LEU A 94 16.68 12.17 5.37
N VAL A 95 16.38 12.20 4.07
CA VAL A 95 15.71 13.34 3.43
C VAL A 95 14.34 13.54 4.05
N ARG A 96 13.50 12.50 4.18
CA ARG A 96 12.20 12.61 4.86
C ARG A 96 12.35 13.24 6.25
N ASN A 97 13.23 12.70 7.09
CA ASN A 97 13.41 13.19 8.47
C ASN A 97 13.78 14.68 8.52
N ALA A 98 14.58 15.18 7.57
CA ALA A 98 15.02 16.57 7.57
C ALA A 98 14.10 17.53 6.80
N CYS A 99 13.38 17.03 5.79
CA CYS A 99 12.73 17.83 4.78
C CYS A 99 11.22 17.68 4.72
N ILE A 100 10.62 16.71 5.42
CA ILE A 100 9.21 16.36 5.19
C ILE A 100 8.26 17.55 5.35
N THR A 101 8.49 18.45 6.30
CA THR A 101 7.67 19.67 6.46
C THR A 101 7.74 20.55 5.22
N ALA A 102 8.93 20.80 4.69
CA ALA A 102 9.12 21.65 3.52
C ALA A 102 8.61 20.95 2.24
N VAL A 103 8.78 19.64 2.13
CA VAL A 103 8.20 18.82 1.04
C VAL A 103 6.68 18.91 1.07
N LEU A 104 6.04 18.69 2.22
CA LEU A 104 4.58 18.79 2.34
C LEU A 104 4.06 20.21 2.05
N GLN A 105 4.78 21.25 2.48
CA GLN A 105 4.45 22.64 2.13
C GLN A 105 4.55 22.89 0.63
N ALA A 106 5.60 22.40 -0.02
CA ALA A 106 5.78 22.52 -1.47
C ALA A 106 4.73 21.72 -2.25
N GLU A 107 4.41 20.49 -1.83
CA GLU A 107 3.32 19.67 -2.38
C GLU A 107 1.98 20.42 -2.27
N ASN A 108 1.66 20.95 -1.09
CA ASN A 108 0.41 21.69 -0.86
C ASN A 108 0.34 22.99 -1.68
N ALA A 109 1.42 23.77 -1.74
CA ALA A 109 1.48 24.98 -2.56
C ALA A 109 1.33 24.66 -4.06
N SER A 110 1.96 23.58 -4.52
CA SER A 110 1.81 23.07 -5.88
C SER A 110 0.35 22.71 -6.17
N TYR A 111 -0.32 22.00 -5.26
CA TYR A 111 -1.73 21.66 -5.39
C TYR A 111 -2.65 22.89 -5.43
N VAL A 112 -2.54 23.80 -4.45
CA VAL A 112 -3.36 25.03 -4.38
C VAL A 112 -3.18 25.93 -5.60
N SER A 113 -1.94 26.07 -6.10
CA SER A 113 -1.66 26.85 -7.31
C SER A 113 -2.33 26.32 -8.57
N ARG A 114 -2.76 25.05 -8.55
CA ARG A 114 -3.48 24.38 -9.63
C ARG A 114 -4.98 24.67 -9.63
N GLN A 115 -5.58 24.86 -8.46
CA GLN A 115 -7.02 25.13 -8.32
C GLN A 115 -7.40 26.62 -8.48
N SER A 116 -6.41 27.52 -8.61
CA SER A 116 -6.64 28.93 -8.94
C SER A 116 -6.27 29.20 -10.41
N PRO A 117 -7.21 29.56 -11.32
CA PRO A 117 -8.39 30.40 -11.09
C PRO A 117 -9.70 29.86 -11.74
N PHE A 118 -10.65 29.41 -10.91
CA PHE A 118 -12.08 29.30 -11.30
C PHE A 118 -13.06 29.76 -10.18
N ALA A 119 -12.55 30.35 -9.10
CA ALA A 119 -13.37 31.03 -8.11
C ALA A 119 -13.77 32.43 -8.60
N THR A 120 -14.47 32.53 -9.74
CA THR A 120 -15.31 33.68 -10.13
C THR A 120 -16.01 33.36 -11.45
N LEU A 121 -17.14 32.68 -11.37
CA LEU A 121 -18.18 32.75 -12.40
C LEU A 121 -19.54 32.68 -11.69
N ASN A 122 -20.08 33.88 -11.45
CA ASN A 122 -21.49 34.23 -11.32
C ASN A 122 -22.40 33.35 -10.45
N LEU A 123 -22.49 33.70 -9.17
CA LEU A 123 -23.78 33.72 -8.49
C LEU A 123 -24.25 35.17 -8.49
N SER A 124 -25.12 35.50 -9.45
CA SER A 124 -25.92 36.73 -9.45
C SER A 124 -26.81 36.75 -8.21
N THR A 125 -26.42 37.54 -7.21
CA THR A 125 -27.23 37.92 -6.08
C THR A 125 -28.37 38.85 -6.53
N PRO A 126 -29.63 38.63 -6.16
CA PRO A 126 -30.63 39.69 -6.17
C PRO A 126 -30.43 40.63 -4.98
N MET A 127 -30.59 41.91 -5.24
CA MET A 127 -30.56 43.04 -4.30
C MET A 127 -31.63 42.98 -3.18
N ASN A 128 -31.34 43.79 -2.14
CA ASN A 128 -32.16 44.33 -1.04
C ASN A 128 -32.11 43.53 0.29
N ARG A 129 -31.97 44.14 1.48
CA ARG A 129 -32.01 45.54 1.92
C ARG A 129 -31.37 45.64 3.32
N SER A 130 -30.96 46.86 3.66
CA SER A 130 -30.28 47.39 4.84
C SER A 130 -30.96 47.18 6.21
N ALA A 131 -30.17 47.11 7.29
CA ALA A 131 -30.35 47.76 8.61
C ALA A 131 -29.24 47.25 9.58
N GLU A 132 -28.22 48.05 9.88
CA GLU A 132 -28.05 48.84 11.12
C GLU A 132 -27.68 48.03 12.38
N ALA A 133 -26.46 48.30 12.88
CA ALA A 133 -26.01 47.97 14.23
C ALA A 133 -26.23 49.17 15.17
N PRO A 134 -26.33 48.94 16.49
CA PRO A 134 -25.29 49.45 17.42
C PRO A 134 -24.98 48.41 18.52
N SER A 135 -23.72 48.09 18.87
CA SER A 135 -22.67 48.84 19.59
C SER A 135 -22.91 49.11 21.09
N GLY A 136 -22.02 48.56 21.93
CA GLY A 136 -21.68 49.02 23.29
C GLY A 136 -22.17 48.11 24.43
N ALA A 137 -21.43 47.79 25.50
CA ALA A 137 -20.06 48.10 25.91
C ALA A 137 -19.72 47.27 27.18
N HIS A 138 -18.45 46.81 27.25
CA HIS A 138 -17.49 46.72 28.40
C HIS A 138 -17.98 46.30 29.82
N VAL A 139 -17.25 45.50 30.62
CA VAL A 139 -15.97 45.78 31.35
C VAL A 139 -15.47 44.44 31.94
N ALA A 140 -14.30 43.89 31.54
CA ALA A 140 -12.94 43.96 32.14
C ALA A 140 -12.68 43.10 33.41
N ALA A 141 -11.77 42.11 33.32
CA ALA A 141 -10.46 42.08 34.00
C ALA A 141 -9.78 40.68 33.96
N GLU A 142 -8.63 40.64 33.29
CA GLU A 142 -7.55 39.64 33.26
C GLU A 142 -6.68 39.70 34.56
N PRO A 143 -5.63 38.86 34.83
CA PRO A 143 -4.55 38.40 33.92
C PRO A 143 -4.05 36.94 34.18
N ALA A 144 -3.08 36.29 33.52
CA ALA A 144 -2.41 36.35 32.21
C ALA A 144 -1.55 35.06 32.11
N TYR A 145 -1.52 34.38 30.96
CA TYR A 145 -0.44 33.44 30.60
C TYR A 145 -0.05 33.72 29.14
N LYS A 146 1.26 33.93 28.91
CA LYS A 146 1.84 34.58 27.73
C LYS A 146 2.15 33.59 26.59
N ASP A 147 1.82 34.07 25.39
CA ASP A 147 2.53 34.03 24.11
C ASP A 147 2.66 32.72 23.31
N VAL A 148 1.60 32.43 22.54
CA VAL A 148 1.68 31.90 21.16
C VAL A 148 1.17 32.99 20.22
N LYS A 149 2.00 33.48 19.29
CA LYS A 149 1.56 34.42 18.23
C LYS A 149 0.87 33.67 17.09
N PRO A 150 -0.36 34.04 16.68
CA PRO A 150 -0.95 33.58 15.43
C PRO A 150 -0.38 34.37 14.24
N TYR A 151 0.05 33.66 13.19
CA TYR A 151 0.50 34.29 11.94
C TYR A 151 -0.69 34.92 11.20
N ARG A 152 -0.67 36.25 11.09
CA ARG A 152 -1.56 37.04 10.23
C ARG A 152 -1.06 37.00 8.79
N TRP A 153 -1.96 36.70 7.86
CA TRP A 153 -1.76 36.89 6.43
C TRP A 153 -1.72 38.40 6.12
N ASN A 154 -0.56 38.92 5.73
CA ASN A 154 -0.46 40.24 5.11
C ASN A 154 -0.46 40.06 3.58
N THR A 155 -1.63 40.24 2.98
CA THR A 155 -1.77 40.54 1.55
C THR A 155 -1.47 42.03 1.33
N THR A 156 -0.28 42.34 0.84
CA THR A 156 -0.01 43.63 0.19
C THR A 156 0.15 43.39 -1.31
N LEU A 157 -0.87 43.78 -2.07
CA LEU A 157 -0.85 43.87 -3.52
C LEU A 157 0.17 44.93 -3.96
N ALA A 158 1.20 44.52 -4.70
CA ALA A 158 1.98 45.43 -5.52
C ALA A 158 1.37 45.48 -6.93
N SER A 159 0.80 46.63 -7.27
CA SER A 159 0.37 47.00 -8.62
C SER A 159 1.57 47.38 -9.48
N GLY A 160 1.57 46.92 -10.73
CA GLY A 160 2.34 47.51 -11.83
C GLY A 160 3.59 46.73 -12.24
N MET A 161 3.49 46.02 -13.36
CA MET A 161 4.35 46.18 -14.55
C MET A 161 4.06 45.03 -15.52
N HIS A 162 3.58 45.36 -16.72
CA HIS A 162 3.56 44.46 -17.87
C HIS A 162 5.00 44.17 -18.29
N GLY A 163 5.52 43.02 -17.85
CA GLY A 163 6.76 42.43 -18.34
C GLY A 163 6.51 40.94 -18.56
N ALA A 164 7.07 40.36 -19.61
CA ALA A 164 6.98 38.93 -19.90
C ALA A 164 7.33 38.14 -18.63
N ALA A 165 6.36 37.40 -18.10
CA ALA A 165 6.49 36.71 -16.83
C ALA A 165 7.60 35.65 -16.94
N THR A 166 8.73 35.90 -16.29
CA THR A 166 9.65 34.84 -15.90
C THR A 166 8.85 33.80 -15.11
N PRO A 167 8.96 32.50 -15.43
CA PRO A 167 8.26 31.47 -14.67
C PRO A 167 8.72 31.56 -13.22
N ALA A 168 7.76 31.73 -12.30
CA ALA A 168 8.05 31.76 -10.87
C ALA A 168 8.81 30.49 -10.47
N PRO A 169 9.89 30.58 -9.66
CA PRO A 169 10.67 29.42 -9.25
C PRO A 169 9.77 28.37 -8.60
N SER A 170 9.99 27.09 -8.93
CA SER A 170 9.28 25.97 -8.33
C SER A 170 9.41 26.03 -6.80
N PRO A 171 8.36 25.78 -6.00
CA PRO A 171 8.50 25.74 -4.53
C PRO A 171 9.55 24.71 -4.08
N PHE A 172 9.86 23.72 -4.93
CA PHE A 172 10.94 22.77 -4.69
C PHE A 172 12.35 23.32 -4.99
N SER A 173 12.48 24.34 -5.84
CA SER A 173 13.77 25.03 -6.09
C SER A 173 14.27 25.81 -4.87
N LEU A 174 13.40 26.04 -3.89
CA LEU A 174 13.67 26.71 -2.61
C LEU A 174 13.68 25.73 -1.42
N LEU A 175 13.72 24.41 -1.65
CA LEU A 175 13.95 23.44 -0.58
C LEU A 175 15.37 23.59 -0.04
N PHE A 176 15.59 24.58 0.82
CA PHE A 176 16.80 24.77 1.63
C PHE A 176 16.85 23.80 2.81
N CYS A 177 16.24 22.62 2.67
CA CYS A 177 16.32 21.57 3.68
C CYS A 177 17.38 20.57 3.23
N ALA A 178 18.38 20.42 4.06
CA ALA A 178 19.43 19.43 3.91
C ALA A 178 19.56 18.76 5.28
N PRO A 179 19.43 17.43 5.37
CA PRO A 179 19.72 16.72 6.62
C PRO A 179 21.09 17.15 7.17
N SER A 180 21.26 17.32 8.48
CA SER A 180 22.57 17.65 9.06
C SER A 180 23.69 16.69 8.61
N PRO A 181 23.46 15.37 8.45
CA PRO A 181 24.44 14.45 7.84
C PRO A 181 24.65 14.69 6.34
N LEU A 182 23.64 15.23 5.64
CA LEU A 182 23.71 15.58 4.23
C LEU A 182 24.21 17.03 3.97
N ARG A 183 24.28 17.93 4.97
CA ARG A 183 24.73 19.33 4.79
C ARG A 183 26.20 19.49 4.40
N PRO A 184 27.18 18.81 5.05
CA PRO A 184 28.57 18.74 4.57
C PRO A 184 28.67 18.03 3.21
N VAL A 185 27.59 17.33 2.88
CA VAL A 185 27.34 16.45 1.77
C VAL A 185 26.48 17.16 0.71
N LEU A 186 26.44 18.49 0.67
CA LEU A 186 25.75 19.27 -0.39
C LEU A 186 26.55 20.51 -0.83
N ARG A 187 27.78 20.70 -0.33
CA ARG A 187 28.72 21.77 -0.73
C ARG A 187 30.19 21.39 -0.48
N PRO A 188 31.10 21.73 -1.41
CA PRO A 188 31.04 21.33 -2.81
C PRO A 188 31.51 19.86 -2.92
N TYR A 189 30.89 19.10 -3.81
CA TYR A 189 31.43 17.81 -4.22
C TYR A 189 32.09 17.93 -5.56
N SER A 190 33.17 17.20 -5.72
CA SER A 190 33.82 17.13 -7.01
C SER A 190 33.13 16.11 -7.91
N THR A 191 32.60 15.00 -7.36
CA THR A 191 32.11 13.88 -8.18
C THR A 191 30.93 13.06 -7.60
N ILE A 192 30.17 12.38 -8.46
CA ILE A 192 29.11 11.43 -8.08
C ILE A 192 29.63 10.32 -7.15
N ARG A 193 30.88 9.87 -7.34
CA ARG A 193 31.54 8.86 -6.50
C ARG A 193 31.58 9.28 -5.03
N GLU A 194 31.99 10.52 -4.77
CA GLU A 194 32.09 11.06 -3.41
C GLU A 194 30.72 11.12 -2.73
N LEU A 195 29.69 11.56 -3.47
CA LEU A 195 28.32 11.55 -2.99
C LEU A 195 27.88 10.15 -2.58
N MET A 196 28.05 9.15 -3.46
CA MET A 196 27.64 7.76 -3.18
C MET A 196 28.39 7.16 -2.00
N GLN A 197 29.69 7.40 -1.88
CA GLN A 197 30.49 6.93 -0.74
C GLN A 197 29.98 7.50 0.59
N ARG A 198 29.66 8.80 0.64
CA ARG A 198 29.15 9.43 1.86
C ARG A 198 27.73 9.02 2.20
N VAL A 199 26.85 8.88 1.21
CA VAL A 199 25.49 8.35 1.44
C VAL A 199 25.56 6.92 1.96
N LYS A 200 26.39 6.05 1.36
CA LYS A 200 26.63 4.68 1.85
C LYS A 200 27.24 4.67 3.26
N ALA A 201 28.15 5.59 3.57
CA ALA A 201 28.72 5.72 4.92
C ALA A 201 27.67 6.15 5.95
N ALA A 202 26.86 7.16 5.64
CA ALA A 202 25.75 7.60 6.50
C ALA A 202 24.69 6.50 6.69
N ALA A 203 24.41 5.73 5.64
CA ALA A 203 23.53 4.57 5.68
C ALA A 203 24.05 3.46 6.60
N ARG A 204 25.37 3.37 6.83
CA ARG A 204 25.97 2.41 7.79
C ARG A 204 25.99 2.93 9.22
N THR A 205 26.21 4.23 9.42
CA THR A 205 26.39 4.83 10.76
C THR A 205 25.08 5.25 11.42
N ASN A 206 24.04 5.60 10.66
CA ASN A 206 22.74 6.05 11.16
C ASN A 206 21.65 4.98 11.14
N ILE A 207 22.01 3.69 11.15
CA ILE A 207 21.03 2.60 11.23
C ILE A 207 20.38 2.65 12.61
N GLY A 208 19.14 3.14 12.67
CA GLY A 208 18.34 3.07 13.88
C GLY A 208 18.13 1.61 14.31
N VAL A 209 17.84 1.40 15.59
CA VAL A 209 17.53 0.06 16.15
C VAL A 209 16.49 -0.70 15.30
N ARG A 210 15.52 0.03 14.73
CA ARG A 210 14.46 -0.52 13.88
C ARG A 210 14.89 -0.79 12.45
N ASP A 211 15.98 -0.21 11.97
CA ASP A 211 16.39 -0.29 10.56
C ASP A 211 17.47 -1.34 10.30
N ARG A 212 17.91 -2.03 11.36
CA ARG A 212 18.95 -3.06 11.29
C ARG A 212 18.34 -4.36 10.77
N GLU A 213 18.89 -4.86 9.68
CA GLU A 213 18.64 -6.21 9.20
C GLU A 213 19.53 -7.21 9.97
N THR A 214 18.90 -8.17 10.61
CA THR A 214 19.50 -9.22 11.45
C THR A 214 19.17 -10.63 10.95
N ASP A 215 18.87 -10.77 9.66
CA ASP A 215 18.38 -11.97 8.98
C ASP A 215 16.96 -12.38 9.43
N GLU A 216 16.15 -11.50 10.03
CA GLU A 216 14.80 -11.82 10.47
C GLU A 216 13.93 -12.26 9.28
N LEU A 217 13.92 -11.49 8.18
CA LEU A 217 13.15 -11.83 6.99
C LEU A 217 13.56 -13.19 6.41
N ARG A 218 14.87 -13.46 6.36
CA ARG A 218 15.42 -14.75 5.88
C ARG A 218 14.87 -15.91 6.69
N HIS A 219 14.94 -15.82 8.02
CA HIS A 219 14.48 -16.88 8.91
C HIS A 219 12.95 -16.94 9.00
N SER A 220 12.25 -15.82 8.77
CA SER A 220 10.81 -15.80 8.62
C SER A 220 10.38 -16.65 7.43
N LEU A 221 11.02 -16.47 6.27
CA LEU A 221 10.72 -17.28 5.09
C LEU A 221 11.09 -18.76 5.28
N ARG A 222 12.25 -19.06 5.91
CA ARG A 222 12.59 -20.44 6.31
C ARG A 222 11.50 -21.06 7.18
N SER A 223 10.99 -20.31 8.15
CA SER A 223 9.93 -20.79 9.04
C SER A 223 8.63 -21.11 8.28
N VAL A 224 8.29 -20.31 7.26
CA VAL A 224 7.15 -20.57 6.37
C VAL A 224 7.38 -21.85 5.57
N GLU A 225 8.51 -22.00 4.88
CA GLU A 225 8.79 -23.20 4.08
C GLU A 225 8.94 -24.46 4.93
N GLN A 226 9.33 -24.33 6.19
CA GLN A 226 9.45 -25.46 7.12
C GLN A 226 8.08 -25.92 7.63
N HIS A 227 7.15 -25.00 7.89
CA HIS A 227 5.93 -25.29 8.65
C HIS A 227 4.61 -25.06 7.88
N VAL A 228 4.66 -24.53 6.67
CA VAL A 228 3.49 -24.30 5.80
C VAL A 228 3.67 -25.05 4.48
N ARG A 229 4.03 -26.33 4.56
CA ARG A 229 4.42 -27.19 3.42
C ARG A 229 3.34 -27.38 2.35
N TRP A 230 2.08 -27.06 2.66
CA TRP A 230 0.95 -27.16 1.73
C TRP A 230 0.80 -25.92 0.84
N HIS A 231 1.46 -24.80 1.19
CA HIS A 231 1.34 -23.54 0.48
C HIS A 231 1.94 -23.64 -0.93
N ARG A 232 1.25 -23.05 -1.89
CA ARG A 232 1.59 -23.09 -3.33
C ARG A 232 1.59 -21.69 -3.97
N GLY A 233 1.18 -20.67 -3.21
CA GLY A 233 1.01 -19.30 -3.66
C GLY A 233 2.33 -18.54 -3.80
N ARG A 234 2.23 -17.26 -4.16
CA ARG A 234 3.39 -16.39 -4.34
C ARG A 234 3.87 -15.83 -3.00
N VAL A 235 5.18 -15.58 -2.94
CA VAL A 235 5.78 -14.73 -1.89
C VAL A 235 6.16 -13.40 -2.52
N VAL A 236 5.51 -12.33 -2.06
CA VAL A 236 5.74 -10.95 -2.52
C VAL A 236 6.32 -10.15 -1.37
N MET A 237 7.39 -9.40 -1.62
CA MET A 237 8.02 -8.51 -0.64
C MET A 237 7.83 -7.07 -1.08
N VAL A 238 7.04 -6.30 -0.34
CA VAL A 238 6.88 -4.86 -0.56
C VAL A 238 7.98 -4.14 0.20
N SER A 239 8.90 -3.51 -0.53
CA SER A 239 10.05 -2.80 0.06
C SER A 239 10.19 -1.38 -0.52
N PRO A 240 10.86 -0.44 0.17
CA PRO A 240 11.22 0.87 -0.37
C PRO A 240 12.39 0.82 -1.37
N GLY A 241 12.47 -0.23 -2.20
CA GLY A 241 13.36 -0.31 -3.36
C GLY A 241 14.61 -1.17 -3.20
N HIS A 242 14.71 -1.96 -2.13
CA HIS A 242 15.81 -2.88 -1.92
C HIS A 242 15.34 -4.35 -2.02
N HIS A 243 16.20 -5.20 -2.56
CA HIS A 243 16.01 -6.65 -2.63
C HIS A 243 16.88 -7.34 -1.58
N PRO A 244 16.41 -8.40 -0.88
CA PRO A 244 17.21 -9.05 0.14
C PRO A 244 18.50 -9.67 -0.44
N THR A 245 19.64 -9.39 0.18
CA THR A 245 20.96 -9.77 -0.34
C THR A 245 21.27 -11.26 -0.24
N TRP A 246 20.52 -12.00 0.59
CA TRP A 246 20.65 -13.45 0.73
C TRP A 246 19.90 -14.22 -0.35
N VAL A 247 19.03 -13.57 -1.15
CA VAL A 247 18.35 -14.20 -2.27
C VAL A 247 19.34 -14.38 -3.42
N ASP A 248 19.44 -15.60 -3.93
CA ASP A 248 20.30 -15.98 -5.05
C ASP A 248 19.68 -15.51 -6.37
N GLY A 249 20.38 -14.62 -7.06
CA GLY A 249 19.90 -14.01 -8.31
C GLY A 249 19.66 -15.03 -9.43
N ALA A 250 20.53 -16.04 -9.57
CA ALA A 250 20.39 -17.05 -10.62
C ALA A 250 19.16 -17.93 -10.38
N LYS A 251 19.00 -18.43 -9.15
CA LYS A 251 17.82 -19.24 -8.78
C LYS A 251 16.54 -18.43 -8.91
N ASN A 252 16.49 -17.21 -8.36
CA ASN A 252 15.28 -16.38 -8.37
C ASN A 252 14.88 -15.94 -9.78
N PHE A 253 15.84 -15.71 -10.68
CA PHE A 253 15.58 -15.31 -12.06
C PHE A 253 15.18 -16.49 -12.95
N LEU A 254 15.78 -17.67 -12.76
CA LEU A 254 15.66 -18.80 -13.69
C LEU A 254 14.69 -19.89 -13.23
N ALA A 255 14.59 -20.21 -11.93
CA ALA A 255 13.92 -21.43 -11.47
C ALA A 255 12.40 -21.49 -11.71
N GLY A 256 11.77 -20.35 -12.00
CA GLY A 256 10.39 -20.26 -12.49
C GLY A 256 10.18 -20.93 -13.85
N VAL A 257 11.22 -20.99 -14.70
CA VAL A 257 11.13 -21.48 -16.09
C VAL A 257 12.14 -22.59 -16.37
N CYS A 258 13.35 -22.46 -15.82
CA CYS A 258 14.48 -23.34 -16.04
C CYS A 258 14.73 -24.24 -14.84
N GLY A 259 14.87 -25.54 -15.10
CA GLY A 259 15.22 -26.52 -14.08
C GLY A 259 14.96 -27.93 -14.57
N ASP A 260 15.65 -28.90 -13.98
CA ASP A 260 15.34 -30.31 -14.22
C ASP A 260 14.06 -30.71 -13.45
N ALA A 261 13.64 -31.97 -13.61
CA ALA A 261 12.48 -32.51 -12.92
C ALA A 261 12.59 -32.38 -11.38
N ARG A 262 13.80 -32.37 -10.82
CA ARG A 262 14.03 -32.19 -9.37
C ARG A 262 13.68 -30.78 -8.93
N VAL A 263 14.12 -29.74 -9.66
CA VAL A 263 13.77 -28.34 -9.36
C VAL A 263 12.26 -28.13 -9.51
N GLN A 264 11.63 -28.71 -10.54
CA GLN A 264 10.18 -28.59 -10.74
C GLN A 264 9.39 -29.29 -9.62
N ALA A 265 9.86 -30.43 -9.12
CA ALA A 265 9.24 -31.17 -8.01
C ALA A 265 9.26 -30.39 -6.68
N LEU A 266 10.13 -29.40 -6.50
CA LEU A 266 10.15 -28.60 -5.26
C LEU A 266 8.84 -27.82 -5.05
N ARG A 267 8.17 -27.42 -6.13
CA ARG A 267 6.91 -26.63 -6.09
C ARG A 267 5.79 -27.31 -5.32
N THR A 268 5.76 -28.65 -5.30
CA THR A 268 4.66 -29.40 -4.68
C THR A 268 4.81 -29.58 -3.17
N SER A 269 5.81 -28.94 -2.55
CA SER A 269 6.14 -29.16 -1.13
C SER A 269 6.28 -27.89 -0.28
N GLY A 270 5.73 -26.76 -0.74
CA GLY A 270 5.84 -25.48 -0.02
C GLY A 270 7.19 -24.78 -0.16
N THR A 271 8.02 -25.23 -1.11
CA THR A 271 9.26 -24.54 -1.49
C THR A 271 8.97 -23.52 -2.59
N HIS A 272 9.40 -22.29 -2.37
CA HIS A 272 9.21 -21.20 -3.32
C HIS A 272 10.44 -21.09 -4.23
N LEU A 273 10.20 -21.13 -5.54
CA LEU A 273 11.25 -20.94 -6.55
C LEU A 273 11.39 -19.48 -6.97
N ARG A 274 10.56 -18.60 -6.42
CA ARG A 274 10.57 -17.17 -6.69
C ARG A 274 10.09 -16.39 -5.48
N VAL A 275 10.79 -15.29 -5.23
CA VAL A 275 10.35 -14.19 -4.37
C VAL A 275 10.35 -12.92 -5.23
N THR A 276 9.22 -12.23 -5.25
CA THR A 276 9.08 -10.98 -6.02
C THR A 276 9.18 -9.80 -5.08
N THR A 277 10.21 -8.98 -5.23
CA THR A 277 10.28 -7.70 -4.53
C THR A 277 9.57 -6.63 -5.35
N VAL A 278 8.57 -5.96 -4.76
CA VAL A 278 7.82 -4.84 -5.33
C VAL A 278 8.21 -3.57 -4.59
N HIS A 279 8.54 -2.52 -5.33
CA HIS A 279 8.78 -1.21 -4.76
C HIS A 279 7.46 -0.64 -4.19
N GLN A 280 7.46 -0.19 -2.94
CA GLN A 280 6.26 0.29 -2.24
C GLN A 280 5.51 1.38 -3.03
N ASP A 281 6.23 2.28 -3.69
CA ASP A 281 5.66 3.38 -4.47
C ASP A 281 4.80 2.92 -5.65
N ALA A 282 4.92 1.65 -6.08
CA ALA A 282 4.03 1.05 -7.08
C ALA A 282 2.62 0.83 -6.53
N LEU A 283 2.49 0.73 -5.20
CA LEU A 283 1.23 0.50 -4.50
C LEU A 283 0.68 1.78 -3.87
N MET A 284 1.50 2.83 -3.73
CA MET A 284 1.12 4.10 -3.08
C MET A 284 0.67 5.16 -4.11
N PRO A 285 -0.30 6.03 -3.75
CA PRO A 285 -0.73 7.14 -4.60
C PRO A 285 0.43 8.05 -5.02
N TYR A 286 0.43 8.48 -6.28
CA TYR A 286 1.25 9.62 -6.70
C TYR A 286 1.05 10.80 -5.74
N GLY A 287 2.13 11.44 -5.28
CA GLY A 287 2.06 12.51 -4.28
C GLY A 287 2.04 12.05 -2.82
N MET A 288 2.03 10.74 -2.54
CA MET A 288 2.06 10.18 -1.18
C MET A 288 3.18 9.14 -0.94
N ARG A 289 4.15 9.07 -1.86
CA ARG A 289 5.16 8.00 -1.95
C ARG A 289 6.30 8.09 -0.93
N LEU A 290 6.46 9.23 -0.24
CA LEU A 290 7.46 9.42 0.83
C LEU A 290 6.89 9.10 2.24
N THR A 291 6.10 8.04 2.34
CA THR A 291 5.53 7.58 3.61
C THR A 291 6.38 6.49 4.26
N VAL A 292 6.47 6.53 5.60
CA VAL A 292 6.90 5.40 6.44
C VAL A 292 5.81 4.97 7.41
N ASN A 293 4.59 5.44 7.17
CA ASN A 293 3.45 5.06 7.99
C ASN A 293 3.03 3.64 7.61
N SER A 294 3.35 2.67 8.48
CA SER A 294 2.99 1.27 8.29
C SER A 294 1.49 1.09 8.05
N HIS A 295 0.65 1.89 8.71
CA HIS A 295 -0.80 1.79 8.55
C HIS A 295 -1.26 2.29 7.19
N ALA A 296 -0.62 3.33 6.62
CA ALA A 296 -0.90 3.81 5.26
C ALA A 296 -0.43 2.80 4.20
N ILE A 297 0.75 2.19 4.40
CA ILE A 297 1.28 1.16 3.50
C ILE A 297 0.37 -0.08 3.49
N GLU A 298 -0.06 -0.52 4.67
CA GLU A 298 -0.92 -1.70 4.85
C GLU A 298 -2.29 -1.53 4.16
N GLN A 299 -2.84 -0.31 4.08
CA GLN A 299 -4.11 -0.04 3.36
C GLN A 299 -4.03 -0.39 1.88
N HIS A 300 -2.83 -0.41 1.31
CA HIS A 300 -2.61 -0.57 -0.12
C HIS A 300 -1.96 -1.91 -0.51
N LEU A 301 -1.68 -2.82 0.44
CA LEU A 301 -1.07 -4.11 0.11
C LEU A 301 -1.95 -4.99 -0.78
N TRP A 302 -3.28 -4.86 -0.68
CA TRP A 302 -4.22 -5.53 -1.59
C TRP A 302 -4.12 -5.05 -3.04
N ARG A 303 -3.41 -3.95 -3.31
CA ARG A 303 -3.14 -3.46 -4.67
C ARG A 303 -1.99 -4.19 -5.36
N VAL A 304 -1.34 -5.15 -4.67
CA VAL A 304 -0.46 -6.10 -5.36
C VAL A 304 -1.22 -6.71 -6.53
N ARG A 305 -0.64 -6.64 -7.72
CA ARG A 305 -1.28 -7.06 -8.96
C ARG A 305 -1.63 -8.54 -8.90
N ASN A 306 -2.85 -8.83 -9.33
CA ASN A 306 -3.48 -10.15 -9.27
C ASN A 306 -3.42 -10.77 -7.85
N VAL A 307 -3.58 -9.96 -6.80
CA VAL A 307 -3.68 -10.50 -5.43
C VAL A 307 -4.85 -11.47 -5.33
N THR A 308 -4.64 -12.55 -4.59
CA THR A 308 -5.67 -13.56 -4.34
C THR A 308 -6.86 -13.01 -3.54
N PRO A 309 -8.03 -13.67 -3.57
CA PRO A 309 -9.24 -13.23 -2.86
C PRO A 309 -9.02 -13.05 -1.34
N VAL A 310 -8.09 -13.81 -0.79
CA VAL A 310 -7.52 -13.62 0.54
C VAL A 310 -6.00 -13.55 0.40
N HIS A 311 -5.29 -12.81 1.24
CA HIS A 311 -3.83 -12.86 1.32
C HIS A 311 -3.37 -12.88 2.78
N VAL A 312 -2.20 -13.45 3.01
CA VAL A 312 -1.53 -13.45 4.32
C VAL A 312 -0.53 -12.31 4.34
N TYR A 313 -0.73 -11.34 5.23
CA TYR A 313 0.23 -10.28 5.48
C TYR A 313 1.19 -10.70 6.60
N MET A 314 2.49 -10.58 6.32
CA MET A 314 3.57 -10.80 7.28
C MET A 314 4.46 -9.56 7.38
N ASN A 315 4.82 -9.19 8.60
CA ASN A 315 6.00 -8.37 8.79
C ASN A 315 7.26 -9.26 8.80
N ASP A 316 8.42 -8.67 8.56
CA ASP A 316 9.71 -9.38 8.53
C ASP A 316 10.09 -10.09 9.84
N ASP A 317 9.52 -9.66 10.96
CA ASP A 317 9.76 -10.22 12.30
C ASP A 317 8.73 -11.29 12.74
N TYR A 318 7.88 -11.79 11.84
CA TYR A 318 6.89 -12.84 12.14
C TYR A 318 7.42 -14.23 11.80
N PHE A 319 7.22 -15.20 12.69
CA PHE A 319 7.76 -16.55 12.53
C PHE A 319 6.69 -17.62 12.75
N VAL A 320 6.73 -18.65 11.89
CA VAL A 320 5.92 -19.86 12.04
C VAL A 320 6.71 -20.87 12.86
N ASN A 321 6.20 -21.26 14.01
CA ASN A 321 6.99 -21.99 15.01
C ASN A 321 6.81 -23.51 14.96
N ARG A 322 5.71 -23.96 14.35
CA ARG A 322 5.34 -25.36 14.14
C ARG A 322 4.33 -25.45 13.00
N ASP A 323 4.06 -26.66 12.54
CA ASP A 323 3.23 -26.91 11.37
C ASP A 323 1.85 -26.26 11.48
N VAL A 324 1.49 -25.53 10.42
CA VAL A 324 0.25 -24.79 10.25
C VAL A 324 -0.61 -25.57 9.27
N ALA A 325 -1.85 -25.90 9.66
CA ALA A 325 -2.84 -26.42 8.72
C ALA A 325 -3.57 -25.27 8.03
N ILE A 326 -4.21 -25.53 6.89
CA ILE A 326 -5.09 -24.54 6.25
C ILE A 326 -6.18 -24.03 7.21
N THR A 327 -6.66 -24.91 8.11
CA THR A 327 -7.66 -24.61 9.13
C THR A 327 -7.14 -23.73 10.28
N ASP A 328 -5.83 -23.49 10.37
CA ASP A 328 -5.28 -22.48 11.28
C ASP A 328 -5.45 -21.06 10.68
N LEU A 329 -5.57 -20.92 9.36
CA LEU A 329 -5.80 -19.64 8.68
C LEU A 329 -7.27 -19.37 8.41
N PHE A 330 -8.05 -20.43 8.14
CA PHE A 330 -9.45 -20.37 7.74
C PHE A 330 -10.34 -21.27 8.61
N ASN A 331 -11.54 -20.82 8.95
CA ASN A 331 -12.56 -21.68 9.57
C ASN A 331 -13.33 -22.50 8.52
N GLU A 332 -14.31 -23.28 8.97
CA GLU A 332 -15.14 -24.12 8.12
C GLU A 332 -15.96 -23.35 7.08
N TYR A 333 -16.15 -22.03 7.21
CA TYR A 333 -16.85 -21.20 6.22
C TYR A 333 -15.89 -20.47 5.28
N GLY A 334 -14.59 -20.80 5.31
CA GLY A 334 -13.54 -20.08 4.59
C GLY A 334 -13.26 -18.68 5.15
N GLY A 335 -13.87 -18.31 6.27
CA GLY A 335 -13.60 -17.02 6.91
C GLY A 335 -12.28 -17.03 7.67
N THR A 336 -11.66 -15.86 7.79
CA THR A 336 -10.32 -15.74 8.35
C THR A 336 -10.31 -15.98 9.87
N ILE A 337 -9.24 -16.60 10.39
CA ILE A 337 -9.05 -16.74 11.83
C ILE A 337 -8.36 -15.48 12.37
N VAL A 338 -9.14 -14.60 13.00
CA VAL A 338 -8.67 -13.38 13.63
C VAL A 338 -8.03 -13.69 14.98
N ARG A 339 -6.75 -13.36 15.15
CA ARG A 339 -6.00 -13.61 16.37
C ARG A 339 -5.77 -12.33 17.15
N THR A 340 -6.10 -12.36 18.43
CA THR A 340 -6.01 -11.17 19.30
C THR A 340 -5.29 -11.50 20.60
N GLU A 341 -4.81 -10.48 21.28
CA GLU A 341 -4.40 -10.59 22.66
C GLU A 341 -5.62 -10.77 23.59
N ARG A 342 -5.34 -11.01 24.88
CA ARG A 342 -6.40 -11.13 25.90
C ARG A 342 -7.01 -9.78 26.25
N GLY A 343 -6.24 -8.69 26.14
CA GLY A 343 -6.67 -7.35 26.50
C GLY A 343 -7.88 -6.88 25.69
N VAL A 344 -8.89 -6.37 26.39
CA VAL A 344 -10.09 -5.77 25.82
C VAL A 344 -9.90 -4.26 25.74
N ILE A 345 -10.40 -3.64 24.67
CA ILE A 345 -10.43 -2.21 24.48
C ILE A 345 -11.81 -1.72 24.94
N ALA A 346 -11.84 -1.04 26.09
CA ALA A 346 -13.09 -0.72 26.79
C ALA A 346 -13.89 0.42 26.15
N ALA A 347 -13.21 1.35 25.47
CA ALA A 347 -13.82 2.48 24.79
C ALA A 347 -12.96 2.96 23.61
N GLY A 348 -13.59 3.62 22.66
CA GLY A 348 -12.94 4.46 21.67
C GLY A 348 -12.77 5.89 22.20
N GLU A 349 -11.70 6.56 21.79
CA GLU A 349 -11.43 7.96 22.13
C GLU A 349 -10.73 8.68 20.98
N VAL A 350 -11.10 9.92 20.67
CA VAL A 350 -10.41 10.72 19.66
C VAL A 350 -9.01 11.07 20.16
N ALA A 351 -7.97 10.67 19.42
CA ALA A 351 -6.59 10.95 19.80
C ALA A 351 -6.17 12.41 19.54
N ASP A 352 -5.09 12.80 20.22
CA ASP A 352 -4.32 14.01 19.91
C ASP A 352 -3.47 13.81 18.63
N GLU A 353 -2.74 14.86 18.23
CA GLU A 353 -1.82 14.83 17.08
C GLU A 353 -0.49 14.09 17.37
N GLY A 354 -0.40 13.43 18.53
CA GLY A 354 0.76 12.67 18.95
C GLY A 354 1.01 11.41 18.12
N GLY A 355 2.05 10.65 18.48
CA GLY A 355 2.44 9.40 17.80
C GLY A 355 2.29 8.14 18.66
N ARG A 356 1.58 8.21 19.80
CA ARG A 356 1.50 7.08 20.75
C ARG A 356 0.60 5.98 20.17
N TRP A 357 1.15 4.77 20.04
CA TRP A 357 0.42 3.61 19.49
C TRP A 357 -0.88 3.32 20.22
N ALA A 358 -0.87 3.30 21.57
CA ALA A 358 -2.07 3.02 22.35
C ALA A 358 -3.20 4.03 22.09
N LYS A 359 -2.87 5.32 21.91
CA LYS A 359 -3.86 6.34 21.54
C LYS A 359 -4.43 6.10 20.14
N GLY A 360 -3.59 5.65 19.19
CA GLY A 360 -4.03 5.24 17.85
C GLY A 360 -5.00 4.07 17.86
N VAL A 361 -4.79 3.10 18.75
CA VAL A 361 -5.76 2.02 18.95
C VAL A 361 -7.10 2.55 19.43
N LEU A 362 -7.12 3.43 20.44
CA LEU A 362 -8.36 4.03 20.95
C LEU A 362 -9.07 4.88 19.90
N HIS A 363 -8.32 5.65 19.10
CA HIS A 363 -8.87 6.43 17.99
C HIS A 363 -9.48 5.56 16.90
N THR A 364 -8.79 4.47 16.52
CA THR A 364 -9.34 3.51 15.57
C THR A 364 -10.61 2.84 16.13
N GLN A 365 -10.68 2.59 17.45
CA GLN A 365 -11.90 2.08 18.06
C GLN A 365 -13.02 3.12 18.14
N GLN A 366 -12.70 4.41 18.25
CA GLN A 366 -13.70 5.46 18.13
C GLN A 366 -14.38 5.41 16.76
N PHE A 367 -13.58 5.31 15.69
CA PHE A 367 -14.06 5.12 14.33
C PHE A 367 -14.90 3.85 14.19
N ASN A 368 -14.38 2.69 14.61
CA ASN A 368 -15.10 1.42 14.49
C ASN A 368 -16.42 1.41 15.26
N THR A 369 -16.44 1.95 16.47
CA THR A 369 -17.65 2.00 17.30
C THR A 369 -18.67 2.94 16.69
N HIS A 370 -18.24 4.07 16.15
CA HIS A 370 -19.14 4.97 15.44
C HIS A 370 -19.79 4.28 14.24
N GLU A 371 -18.99 3.66 13.37
CA GLU A 371 -19.46 3.06 12.12
C GLU A 371 -20.28 1.77 12.28
N LEU A 372 -19.91 0.92 13.24
CA LEU A 372 -20.54 -0.40 13.39
C LEU A 372 -21.61 -0.43 14.49
N ASP A 373 -21.49 0.41 15.52
CA ASP A 373 -22.32 0.27 16.72
C ASP A 373 -23.31 1.44 16.89
N VAL A 374 -22.96 2.65 16.44
CA VAL A 374 -23.78 3.87 16.53
C VAL A 374 -24.58 4.11 15.24
N LEU A 375 -23.91 4.09 14.09
CA LEU A 375 -24.55 4.26 12.80
C LEU A 375 -25.31 2.99 12.40
N ARG A 376 -26.46 3.17 11.76
CA ARG A 376 -27.24 2.06 11.21
C ARG A 376 -26.50 1.42 10.04
N GLU A 377 -26.71 0.14 9.83
CA GLU A 377 -26.12 -0.65 8.73
C GLU A 377 -26.51 -0.16 7.33
N ASP A 378 -27.59 0.62 7.22
CA ASP A 378 -28.06 1.27 5.99
C ASP A 378 -27.66 2.76 5.87
N TYR A 379 -26.80 3.25 6.77
CA TYR A 379 -26.33 4.64 6.72
C TYR A 379 -25.30 4.84 5.60
N LEU A 380 -25.60 5.80 4.73
CA LEU A 380 -24.70 6.27 3.66
C LEU A 380 -24.68 7.81 3.68
N PRO A 381 -23.51 8.46 3.90
CA PRO A 381 -23.41 9.91 3.94
C PRO A 381 -23.71 10.57 2.59
N ASP A 382 -24.50 11.64 2.59
CA ASP A 382 -24.83 12.41 1.37
C ASP A 382 -23.60 13.01 0.69
N ALA A 383 -22.64 13.46 1.49
CA ALA A 383 -21.40 14.03 0.99
C ALA A 383 -20.59 12.96 0.23
N LEU A 384 -20.63 11.71 0.66
CA LEU A 384 -19.99 10.60 -0.02
C LEU A 384 -20.69 10.27 -1.34
N VAL A 385 -22.03 10.24 -1.36
CA VAL A 385 -22.81 10.02 -2.59
C VAL A 385 -22.53 11.11 -3.61
N THR A 386 -22.58 12.38 -3.18
CA THR A 386 -22.29 13.55 -4.03
C THR A 386 -20.88 13.47 -4.60
N MET A 387 -19.89 13.08 -3.79
CA MET A 387 -18.52 12.87 -4.23
C MET A 387 -18.43 11.75 -5.28
N TRP A 388 -19.07 10.61 -5.04
CA TRP A 388 -19.08 9.50 -5.99
C TRP A 388 -19.70 9.87 -7.34
N GLU A 389 -20.76 10.67 -7.35
CA GLU A 389 -21.37 11.18 -8.58
C GLU A 389 -20.43 12.16 -9.31
N ARG A 390 -19.84 13.12 -8.58
CA ARG A 390 -18.89 14.10 -9.14
C ARG A 390 -17.64 13.43 -9.72
N LEU A 391 -17.11 12.42 -9.03
CA LEU A 391 -15.95 11.63 -9.46
C LEU A 391 -16.31 10.48 -10.40
N ARG A 392 -17.59 10.35 -10.80
CA ARG A 392 -18.09 9.30 -11.72
C ARG A 392 -17.72 7.88 -11.27
N ARG A 393 -17.74 7.63 -9.96
CA ARG A 393 -17.53 6.30 -9.35
C ARG A 393 -18.69 5.35 -9.69
N VAL A 394 -19.90 5.90 -9.83
CA VAL A 394 -21.10 5.17 -10.24
C VAL A 394 -21.12 5.02 -11.75
N ARG A 395 -21.07 3.80 -12.25
CA ARG A 395 -21.10 3.51 -13.69
C ARG A 395 -22.52 3.33 -14.21
N ALA A 396 -22.68 3.52 -15.52
CA ALA A 396 -23.94 3.24 -16.19
C ALA A 396 -24.35 1.78 -15.98
N ARG A 397 -25.65 1.56 -15.76
CA ARG A 397 -26.23 0.22 -15.64
C ARG A 397 -26.21 -0.44 -17.02
N ALA A 398 -25.81 -1.70 -17.09
CA ALA A 398 -25.96 -2.51 -18.31
C ALA A 398 -27.43 -2.93 -18.55
N ASP A 399 -28.19 -3.07 -17.46
CA ASP A 399 -29.61 -3.42 -17.43
C ASP A 399 -30.32 -2.49 -16.43
N PRO A 400 -31.44 -1.84 -16.80
CA PRO A 400 -32.22 -1.00 -15.88
C PRO A 400 -32.61 -1.68 -14.55
N SER A 401 -32.78 -3.01 -14.55
CA SER A 401 -33.13 -3.83 -13.38
C SER A 401 -31.93 -4.18 -12.49
N ALA A 402 -30.70 -3.98 -12.96
CA ALA A 402 -29.48 -4.27 -12.21
C ALA A 402 -29.00 -3.06 -11.38
N LEU A 403 -28.27 -3.35 -10.30
CA LEU A 403 -27.60 -2.31 -9.51
C LEU A 403 -26.49 -1.63 -10.33
N ALA A 404 -26.36 -0.31 -10.20
CA ALA A 404 -25.29 0.44 -10.85
C ALA A 404 -23.93 0.07 -10.24
N PRO A 405 -22.96 -0.45 -11.02
CA PRO A 405 -21.66 -0.81 -10.48
C PRO A 405 -20.94 0.40 -9.92
N LEU A 406 -20.27 0.22 -8.79
CA LEU A 406 -19.46 1.25 -8.16
C LEU A 406 -17.98 0.87 -8.26
N SER A 407 -17.16 1.74 -8.86
CA SER A 407 -15.73 1.47 -9.02
C SER A 407 -14.98 1.69 -7.72
N VAL A 408 -14.04 0.79 -7.42
CA VAL A 408 -13.03 1.02 -6.38
C VAL A 408 -12.23 2.29 -6.72
N ALA A 409 -11.84 3.05 -5.70
CA ALA A 409 -11.07 4.28 -5.84
C ALA A 409 -9.79 4.05 -6.68
N PRO A 410 -9.55 4.82 -7.75
CA PRO A 410 -8.28 4.80 -8.48
C PRO A 410 -7.15 5.30 -7.59
N LEU A 411 -6.00 4.60 -7.63
CA LEU A 411 -4.87 4.85 -6.74
C LEU A 411 -4.39 6.31 -6.78
N ASN A 412 -4.26 6.89 -7.98
CA ASN A 412 -3.66 8.21 -8.16
C ASN A 412 -4.64 9.37 -7.94
N GLU A 413 -5.92 9.12 -7.69
CA GLU A 413 -6.91 10.16 -7.37
C GLU A 413 -6.98 10.46 -5.86
N ALA A 414 -6.38 9.62 -5.02
CA ALA A 414 -6.41 9.79 -3.55
C ALA A 414 -5.86 11.14 -3.09
N VAL A 415 -4.88 11.74 -3.78
CA VAL A 415 -4.39 13.09 -3.44
C VAL A 415 -5.44 14.15 -3.68
N ASP A 416 -6.13 14.07 -4.82
CA ASP A 416 -7.17 15.03 -5.17
C ASP A 416 -8.37 14.87 -4.19
N VAL A 417 -8.69 13.62 -3.80
CA VAL A 417 -9.71 13.34 -2.78
C VAL A 417 -9.36 13.94 -1.43
N ALA A 418 -8.14 13.73 -0.94
CA ALA A 418 -7.70 14.20 0.37
C ALA A 418 -7.73 15.73 0.50
N HIS A 419 -7.49 16.46 -0.60
CA HIS A 419 -7.55 17.91 -0.62
C HIS A 419 -8.96 18.47 -0.84
N GLU A 420 -9.82 17.82 -1.63
CA GLU A 420 -11.13 18.35 -2.00
C GLU A 420 -12.29 17.88 -1.10
N TYR A 421 -12.14 16.74 -0.42
CA TYR A 421 -13.21 16.10 0.34
C TYR A 421 -12.75 15.70 1.73
N GLU A 422 -12.72 16.68 2.63
CA GLU A 422 -12.37 16.46 4.04
C GLU A 422 -13.35 15.45 4.69
N PRO A 423 -12.85 14.48 5.47
CA PRO A 423 -13.70 13.55 6.21
C PRO A 423 -14.44 14.26 7.35
N GLU A 424 -15.59 13.71 7.73
CA GLU A 424 -16.32 14.20 8.90
C GLU A 424 -15.53 13.89 10.19
N PRO A 425 -15.45 14.83 11.15
CA PRO A 425 -14.75 14.58 12.39
C PRO A 425 -15.50 13.50 13.20
N LEU A 426 -14.72 12.60 13.82
CA LEU A 426 -15.28 11.64 14.75
C LEU A 426 -15.92 12.36 15.96
N PRO A 427 -16.98 11.78 16.56
CA PRO A 427 -17.56 12.32 17.78
C PRO A 427 -16.48 12.44 18.87
N ASN A 428 -16.34 13.60 19.50
CA ASN A 428 -15.33 13.81 20.56
C ASN A 428 -15.70 13.17 21.90
N VAL A 429 -16.91 12.60 22.01
CA VAL A 429 -17.35 11.86 23.20
C VAL A 429 -16.89 10.41 23.09
N PRO A 430 -16.21 9.85 24.11
CA PRO A 430 -15.81 8.44 24.10
C PRO A 430 -16.98 7.51 23.84
N LEU A 431 -16.80 6.56 22.92
CA LEU A 431 -17.84 5.58 22.57
C LEU A 431 -17.52 4.21 23.17
N THR A 432 -18.50 3.59 23.79
CA THR A 432 -18.39 2.21 24.29
C THR A 432 -18.84 1.23 23.21
N PRO A 433 -18.01 0.25 22.82
CA PRO A 433 -18.38 -0.69 21.78
C PRO A 433 -19.47 -1.65 22.27
N ARG A 434 -20.43 -1.95 21.39
CA ARG A 434 -21.51 -2.94 21.63
C ARG A 434 -20.97 -4.37 21.64
N ARG A 435 -19.91 -4.61 20.87
CA ARG A 435 -19.19 -5.89 20.78
C ARG A 435 -17.80 -5.74 21.40
N PRO A 436 -17.31 -6.70 22.21
CA PRO A 436 -15.95 -6.61 22.76
C PRO A 436 -14.91 -6.46 21.65
N ARG A 437 -14.08 -5.41 21.71
CA ARG A 437 -12.93 -5.19 20.83
C ARG A 437 -11.66 -5.58 21.57
N ARG A 438 -10.70 -6.20 20.89
CA ARG A 438 -9.45 -6.70 21.52
C ARG A 438 -8.22 -6.16 20.83
N PHE A 439 -7.10 -6.13 21.55
CA PHE A 439 -5.81 -5.79 20.95
C PHE A 439 -5.41 -6.82 19.90
N ALA A 440 -5.01 -6.37 18.71
CA ALA A 440 -4.48 -7.27 17.67
C ALA A 440 -3.20 -7.96 18.17
N THR A 441 -3.03 -9.25 17.86
CA THR A 441 -1.77 -9.93 18.17
C THR A 441 -0.72 -9.59 17.11
N HIS A 442 0.56 -9.66 17.47
CA HIS A 442 1.67 -9.52 16.52
C HIS A 442 1.96 -10.90 15.91
N ALA A 443 1.16 -11.29 14.92
CA ALA A 443 1.27 -12.52 14.17
C ALA A 443 0.75 -12.28 12.74
N PRO A 444 0.91 -13.23 11.81
CA PRO A 444 0.40 -13.07 10.45
C PRO A 444 -1.08 -12.69 10.42
N PHE A 445 -1.42 -11.69 9.62
CA PHE A 445 -2.80 -11.28 9.40
C PHE A 445 -3.32 -11.94 8.14
N VAL A 446 -4.57 -12.42 8.17
CA VAL A 446 -5.22 -13.03 7.02
C VAL A 446 -6.33 -12.09 6.57
N TYR A 447 -6.16 -11.48 5.40
CA TYR A 447 -7.02 -10.42 4.90
C TYR A 447 -7.82 -10.86 3.68
N CYS A 448 -9.14 -10.76 3.79
CA CYS A 448 -10.05 -10.80 2.66
C CYS A 448 -9.89 -9.51 1.84
N THR A 449 -9.45 -9.65 0.59
CA THR A 449 -9.13 -8.55 -0.32
C THR A 449 -10.36 -7.65 -0.57
N ASN A 450 -11.55 -8.24 -0.67
CA ASN A 450 -12.79 -7.49 -0.90
C ASN A 450 -13.17 -6.58 0.28
N MET A 451 -12.81 -6.93 1.53
CA MET A 451 -13.04 -6.04 2.66
C MET A 451 -12.17 -4.78 2.56
N LEU A 452 -10.91 -4.90 2.14
CA LEU A 452 -10.04 -3.73 1.95
C LEU A 452 -10.53 -2.85 0.79
N ARG A 453 -11.04 -3.45 -0.29
CA ARG A 453 -11.71 -2.71 -1.38
C ARG A 453 -12.94 -1.95 -0.90
N PHE A 454 -13.79 -2.60 -0.09
CA PHE A 454 -14.95 -1.96 0.52
C PHE A 454 -14.52 -0.78 1.38
N LEU A 455 -13.55 -0.98 2.28
CA LEU A 455 -13.06 0.08 3.18
C LEU A 455 -12.50 1.27 2.40
N GLU A 456 -11.67 1.04 1.38
CA GLU A 456 -11.09 2.13 0.57
C GLU A 456 -12.16 2.88 -0.25
N THR A 457 -13.28 2.23 -0.57
CA THR A 457 -14.36 2.86 -1.33
C THR A 457 -15.36 3.59 -0.42
N ARG A 458 -15.78 2.96 0.68
CA ARG A 458 -16.73 3.53 1.65
C ARG A 458 -16.11 4.62 2.51
N TYR A 459 -14.81 4.53 2.78
CA TYR A 459 -14.04 5.46 3.61
C TYR A 459 -12.91 6.13 2.82
N GLU A 460 -13.17 6.40 1.53
CA GLU A 460 -12.20 6.99 0.59
C GLU A 460 -11.65 8.31 1.13
N ARG A 461 -12.51 9.16 1.72
CA ARG A 461 -12.12 10.47 2.30
C ARG A 461 -11.16 10.30 3.47
N GLU A 462 -11.49 9.40 4.41
CA GLU A 462 -10.74 9.13 5.63
C GLU A 462 -9.37 8.52 5.32
N PHE A 463 -9.32 7.54 4.40
CA PHE A 463 -8.08 6.85 4.03
C PHE A 463 -7.16 7.78 3.23
N ALA A 464 -7.72 8.54 2.30
CA ALA A 464 -6.99 9.55 1.53
C ALA A 464 -6.42 10.64 2.44
N HIS A 465 -7.23 11.19 3.36
CA HIS A 465 -6.81 12.22 4.30
C HIS A 465 -5.66 11.74 5.20
N ASN A 466 -5.81 10.57 5.83
CA ASN A 466 -4.76 9.99 6.68
C ASN A 466 -3.47 9.76 5.88
N SER A 467 -3.59 9.19 4.68
CA SER A 467 -2.42 8.94 3.82
C SER A 467 -1.72 10.23 3.41
N LEU A 468 -2.48 11.29 3.10
CA LEU A 468 -1.96 12.60 2.70
C LEU A 468 -1.23 13.29 3.87
N HIS A 469 -1.88 13.40 5.02
CA HIS A 469 -1.42 14.24 6.13
C HIS A 469 -0.48 13.51 7.10
N HIS A 470 -0.53 12.18 7.17
CA HIS A 470 0.27 11.38 8.12
C HIS A 470 1.33 10.52 7.41
N ARG A 471 2.40 11.15 6.91
CA ARG A 471 3.58 10.49 6.28
C ARG A 471 4.43 9.63 7.23
N SER A 472 4.09 9.65 8.51
CA SER A 472 4.64 8.80 9.57
C SER A 472 3.51 8.51 10.56
N ARG A 473 3.63 7.43 11.34
CA ARG A 473 2.58 7.02 12.27
C ARG A 473 2.12 8.17 13.18
N LYS A 474 0.82 8.44 13.19
CA LYS A 474 0.10 9.36 14.07
C LYS A 474 -0.96 8.60 14.84
N ALA A 475 -1.29 9.10 16.03
CA ALA A 475 -2.35 8.55 16.86
C ALA A 475 -3.75 8.78 16.24
N ARG A 476 -3.87 9.65 15.24
CA ARG A 476 -5.10 9.83 14.45
C ARG A 476 -5.18 8.96 13.19
N ASP A 477 -4.20 8.08 12.96
CA ASP A 477 -4.32 7.10 11.88
C ASP A 477 -5.41 6.07 12.17
N LEU A 478 -5.99 5.52 11.10
CA LEU A 478 -6.77 4.30 11.17
C LEU A 478 -5.85 3.08 11.05
N PHE A 479 -5.73 2.33 12.15
CA PHE A 479 -4.86 1.16 12.20
C PHE A 479 -5.56 -0.04 11.54
N ILE A 480 -5.09 -0.43 10.35
CA ILE A 480 -5.75 -1.43 9.50
C ILE A 480 -6.08 -2.76 10.18
N PRO A 481 -5.20 -3.38 11.00
CA PRO A 481 -5.57 -4.61 11.70
C PRO A 481 -6.83 -4.45 12.57
N PHE A 482 -7.02 -3.29 13.18
CA PHE A 482 -8.15 -3.01 14.05
C PHE A 482 -9.42 -2.65 13.28
N VAL A 483 -9.29 -1.90 12.18
CA VAL A 483 -10.42 -1.63 11.27
C VAL A 483 -10.89 -2.94 10.64
N TYR A 484 -9.99 -3.67 9.98
CA TYR A 484 -10.33 -4.93 9.32
C TYR A 484 -10.97 -5.94 10.28
N ASN A 485 -10.35 -6.19 11.44
CA ASN A 485 -10.90 -7.11 12.42
C ASN A 485 -12.28 -6.68 12.92
N ALA A 486 -12.54 -5.38 13.05
CA ALA A 486 -13.84 -4.91 13.49
C ALA A 486 -14.94 -5.18 12.47
N PHE A 487 -14.67 -4.92 11.18
CA PHE A 487 -15.63 -5.10 10.10
C PHE A 487 -15.84 -6.57 9.74
N ILE A 488 -14.78 -7.38 9.62
CA ILE A 488 -14.90 -8.79 9.25
C ILE A 488 -15.68 -9.61 10.29
N MET A 489 -15.55 -9.24 11.58
CA MET A 489 -16.24 -9.90 12.68
C MET A 489 -17.69 -9.39 12.87
N ALA A 490 -18.04 -8.25 12.28
CA ALA A 490 -19.37 -7.65 12.41
C ALA A 490 -20.21 -7.83 11.14
N ARG A 491 -19.71 -7.37 10.00
CA ARG A 491 -20.46 -7.26 8.75
C ARG A 491 -19.63 -7.75 7.54
N PRO A 492 -19.21 -9.03 7.50
CA PRO A 492 -18.38 -9.58 6.43
C PRO A 492 -19.05 -9.51 5.04
N TRP A 493 -20.38 -9.44 4.99
CA TRP A 493 -21.15 -9.25 3.76
C TRP A 493 -20.95 -7.86 3.11
N GLN A 494 -20.53 -6.84 3.87
CA GLN A 494 -20.26 -5.50 3.32
C GLN A 494 -19.14 -5.49 2.30
N ALA A 495 -18.23 -6.47 2.39
CA ALA A 495 -17.14 -6.63 1.45
C ALA A 495 -17.60 -6.95 0.02
N SER A 496 -18.85 -7.41 -0.16
CA SER A 496 -19.35 -7.72 -1.50
C SER A 496 -19.28 -6.49 -2.42
N PRO A 497 -18.79 -6.63 -3.66
CA PRO A 497 -18.86 -5.56 -4.65
C PRO A 497 -20.31 -5.17 -5.00
N LYS A 498 -21.31 -5.96 -4.60
CA LYS A 498 -22.74 -5.67 -4.77
C LYS A 498 -23.30 -4.81 -3.63
N PHE A 499 -22.66 -4.78 -2.46
CA PHE A 499 -23.23 -4.14 -1.29
C PHE A 499 -23.30 -2.61 -1.39
N LEU A 500 -22.22 -1.93 -1.78
CA LEU A 500 -22.25 -0.46 -1.94
C LEU A 500 -23.23 -0.01 -3.04
N PRO A 501 -23.31 -0.67 -4.22
CA PRO A 501 -24.39 -0.44 -5.18
C PRO A 501 -25.80 -0.61 -4.59
N TYR A 502 -26.03 -1.68 -3.82
CA TYR A 502 -27.31 -1.92 -3.15
C TYR A 502 -27.63 -0.80 -2.14
N LEU A 503 -26.65 -0.42 -1.32
CA LEU A 503 -26.79 0.63 -0.31
C LEU A 503 -27.10 1.99 -0.94
N LEU A 504 -26.47 2.31 -2.06
CA LEU A 504 -26.74 3.53 -2.82
C LEU A 504 -28.17 3.55 -3.36
N GLU A 505 -28.67 2.44 -3.88
CA GLU A 505 -30.05 2.36 -4.37
C GLU A 505 -31.06 2.46 -3.22
N LEU A 506 -30.81 1.78 -2.11
CA LEU A 506 -31.62 1.89 -0.90
C LEU A 506 -31.65 3.35 -0.40
N HIS A 507 -30.51 4.04 -0.38
CA HIS A 507 -30.42 5.44 -0.01
C HIS A 507 -31.27 6.34 -0.92
N ARG A 508 -31.19 6.16 -2.25
CA ARG A 508 -31.99 6.92 -3.24
C ARG A 508 -33.49 6.65 -3.10
N SER A 509 -33.89 5.38 -2.99
CA SER A 509 -35.31 5.00 -2.86
C SER A 509 -36.01 5.70 -1.69
N ARG A 510 -35.31 5.82 -0.55
CA ARG A 510 -35.83 6.48 0.66
C ARG A 510 -35.91 7.99 0.54
N ARG A 511 -34.97 8.63 -0.17
CA ARG A 511 -35.01 10.08 -0.44
C ARG A 511 -36.12 10.46 -1.39
N GLU A 512 -36.30 9.66 -2.43
CA GLU A 512 -37.24 9.94 -3.50
C GLU A 512 -38.66 9.44 -3.19
N THR A 513 -38.88 8.87 -2.00
CA THR A 513 -40.15 8.24 -1.59
C THR A 513 -40.67 7.25 -2.64
N ARG A 514 -39.76 6.58 -3.35
CA ARG A 514 -40.13 5.58 -4.36
C ARG A 514 -40.77 4.39 -3.66
N VAL A 515 -41.87 3.91 -4.21
CA VAL A 515 -42.60 2.71 -3.74
C VAL A 515 -41.99 1.43 -4.32
N ASP A 516 -41.08 1.56 -5.30
CA ASP A 516 -40.41 0.44 -5.95
C ASP A 516 -39.50 -0.29 -4.97
N ALA A 517 -39.61 -1.61 -4.92
CA ALA A 517 -38.77 -2.44 -4.08
C ALA A 517 -37.31 -2.40 -4.56
N VAL A 518 -36.37 -2.21 -3.64
CA VAL A 518 -34.93 -2.33 -3.93
C VAL A 518 -34.68 -3.72 -4.55
N PRO A 519 -33.93 -3.83 -5.67
CA PRO A 519 -33.70 -5.11 -6.32
C PRO A 519 -33.18 -6.17 -5.34
N PRO A 520 -33.78 -7.38 -5.30
CA PRO A 520 -33.29 -8.47 -4.48
C PRO A 520 -31.81 -8.72 -4.76
N THR A 521 -30.99 -8.64 -3.73
CA THR A 521 -29.53 -8.73 -3.86
C THR A 521 -29.05 -9.91 -3.05
N LYS A 522 -28.42 -10.87 -3.73
CA LYS A 522 -27.86 -12.06 -3.12
C LYS A 522 -26.34 -11.94 -3.01
N ILE A 523 -25.82 -12.10 -1.80
CA ILE A 523 -24.39 -12.10 -1.46
C ILE A 523 -24.00 -13.47 -0.93
N VAL A 524 -22.95 -14.06 -1.50
CA VAL A 524 -22.34 -15.30 -1.01
C VAL A 524 -21.09 -14.96 -0.19
N LEU A 525 -20.94 -15.55 0.99
CA LEU A 525 -19.80 -15.33 1.88
C LEU A 525 -18.72 -16.40 1.67
N ASP A 526 -17.98 -16.28 0.57
CA ASP A 526 -16.97 -17.26 0.14
C ASP A 526 -15.58 -16.65 -0.18
N ASN A 527 -15.39 -15.37 0.15
CA ASN A 527 -14.26 -14.48 -0.18
C ASN A 527 -14.14 -14.05 -1.64
N PHE A 528 -14.97 -14.55 -2.55
CA PHE A 528 -15.00 -14.10 -3.95
C PHE A 528 -16.07 -13.01 -4.15
N ASP A 529 -17.23 -13.17 -3.52
CA ASP A 529 -18.28 -12.15 -3.44
C ASP A 529 -18.13 -11.35 -2.13
N GLY A 530 -18.80 -11.76 -1.05
CA GLY A 530 -18.55 -11.26 0.30
C GLY A 530 -17.45 -12.06 1.00
N CYS A 531 -16.92 -11.55 2.12
CA CYS A 531 -15.92 -12.30 2.87
C CYS A 531 -16.56 -13.44 3.66
N GLY A 532 -15.83 -14.55 3.81
CA GLY A 532 -16.23 -15.65 4.70
C GLY A 532 -16.39 -15.15 6.15
N PRO A 533 -17.39 -15.63 6.92
CA PRO A 533 -17.57 -15.25 8.31
C PRO A 533 -16.35 -15.60 9.16
N ALA A 534 -15.68 -14.61 9.74
CA ALA A 534 -14.44 -14.83 10.50
C ALA A 534 -14.68 -15.42 11.90
N SER A 535 -13.67 -16.10 12.45
CA SER A 535 -13.66 -16.59 13.84
C SER A 535 -12.57 -15.89 14.64
N LEU A 536 -12.80 -15.66 15.94
CA LEU A 536 -11.83 -15.00 16.81
C LEU A 536 -11.15 -16.00 17.75
N ARG A 537 -9.83 -15.86 17.89
CA ARG A 537 -8.98 -16.59 18.82
C ARG A 537 -8.17 -15.59 19.66
N GLY A 538 -8.63 -15.31 20.87
CA GLY A 538 -8.11 -14.25 21.75
C GLY A 538 -7.29 -14.76 22.93
N GLY A 539 -6.22 -14.06 23.27
CA GLY A 539 -5.32 -14.46 24.36
C GLY A 539 -4.33 -15.55 23.93
N PHE A 540 -3.30 -15.75 24.74
CA PHE A 540 -2.16 -16.60 24.38
C PHE A 540 -2.57 -18.04 24.05
N LYS A 541 -3.50 -18.63 24.83
CA LYS A 541 -3.91 -20.03 24.65
C LYS A 541 -4.66 -20.24 23.33
N ALA A 542 -5.74 -19.48 23.10
CA ALA A 542 -6.58 -19.63 21.91
C ALA A 542 -5.90 -19.11 20.63
N SER A 543 -5.26 -17.94 20.68
CA SER A 543 -4.56 -17.40 19.50
C SER A 543 -3.36 -18.26 19.10
N ARG A 544 -2.78 -18.99 20.07
CA ARG A 544 -1.53 -19.73 19.95
C ARG A 544 -0.37 -18.82 19.50
N CYS A 545 -0.45 -17.51 19.77
CA CYS A 545 0.57 -16.54 19.39
C CYS A 545 1.36 -16.04 20.60
N LEU A 546 2.65 -15.80 20.41
CA LEU A 546 3.53 -15.24 21.43
C LEU A 546 4.21 -13.96 20.93
N PHE A 547 3.91 -12.84 21.58
CA PHE A 547 4.67 -11.61 21.38
C PHE A 547 5.96 -11.66 22.20
N GLY A 548 7.09 -11.39 21.54
CA GLY A 548 8.41 -11.34 22.14
C GLY A 548 9.16 -10.06 21.77
N ARG A 549 10.13 -9.70 22.61
CA ARG A 549 11.03 -8.57 22.37
C ARG A 549 12.43 -8.98 22.75
N PHE A 550 13.41 -8.59 21.93
CA PHE A 550 14.82 -8.61 22.31
C PHE A 550 15.27 -7.20 22.70
N THR A 551 16.02 -7.09 23.80
CA THR A 551 16.59 -5.85 24.33
C THR A 551 18.11 -5.95 24.37
N ASN A 552 18.80 -4.90 24.82
CA ASN A 552 20.24 -4.94 25.05
C ASN A 552 20.68 -5.88 26.20
N SER A 553 19.74 -6.59 26.85
CA SER A 553 20.03 -7.53 27.92
C SER A 553 20.06 -8.98 27.41
N LEU A 554 21.26 -9.56 27.29
CA LEU A 554 21.43 -10.96 26.86
C LEU A 554 20.66 -11.96 27.75
N SER A 555 20.52 -11.67 29.05
CA SER A 555 19.81 -12.54 30.00
C SER A 555 18.29 -12.47 29.85
N GLU A 556 17.73 -11.28 29.65
CA GLU A 556 16.30 -11.12 29.32
C GLU A 556 15.94 -11.84 28.02
N ASN A 557 16.84 -11.75 27.02
CA ASN A 557 16.66 -12.44 25.76
C ASN A 557 16.69 -13.97 25.93
N VAL A 558 17.55 -14.51 26.80
CA VAL A 558 17.56 -15.96 27.14
C VAL A 558 16.22 -16.41 27.70
N TYR A 559 15.62 -15.62 28.60
CA TYR A 559 14.28 -15.92 29.10
C TYR A 559 13.25 -15.96 27.97
N MET A 560 13.31 -15.01 27.02
CA MET A 560 12.41 -15.00 25.87
C MET A 560 12.59 -16.23 24.97
N MET A 561 13.84 -16.62 24.67
CA MET A 561 14.16 -17.82 23.88
C MET A 561 13.64 -19.10 24.54
N GLN A 562 13.91 -19.27 25.84
CA GLN A 562 13.39 -20.40 26.63
C GLN A 562 11.87 -20.41 26.69
N ARG A 563 11.24 -19.24 26.76
CA ARG A 563 9.77 -19.12 26.76
C ARG A 563 9.19 -19.55 25.42
N ILE A 564 9.78 -19.19 24.28
CA ILE A 564 9.36 -19.67 22.95
C ILE A 564 9.44 -21.20 22.90
N GLN A 565 10.58 -21.76 23.33
CA GLN A 565 10.79 -23.22 23.32
C GLN A 565 9.79 -23.95 24.22
N ARG A 566 9.60 -23.49 25.46
CA ARG A 566 8.69 -24.12 26.44
C ARG A 566 7.22 -24.01 26.03
N LEU A 567 6.81 -22.85 25.53
CA LEU A 567 5.40 -22.59 25.19
C LEU A 567 5.01 -23.14 23.82
N ASN A 568 5.98 -23.32 22.92
CA ASN A 568 5.81 -23.85 21.58
C ASN A 568 4.56 -23.26 20.86
N PRO A 569 4.47 -21.92 20.71
CA PRO A 569 3.32 -21.28 20.08
C PRO A 569 3.15 -21.73 18.61
N LEU A 570 2.02 -21.42 17.99
CA LEU A 570 1.87 -21.57 16.52
C LEU A 570 2.69 -20.50 15.80
N TYR A 571 2.57 -19.25 16.24
CA TYR A 571 3.34 -18.11 15.73
C TYR A 571 4.02 -17.36 16.86
N PHE A 572 5.15 -16.75 16.60
CA PHE A 572 5.71 -15.71 17.46
C PHE A 572 6.30 -14.60 16.62
N ASN A 573 6.48 -13.43 17.24
CA ASN A 573 7.30 -12.37 16.67
C ASN A 573 8.43 -11.98 17.63
N ILE A 574 9.47 -11.37 17.09
CA ILE A 574 10.57 -10.80 17.88
C ILE A 574 10.74 -9.34 17.49
N ASN A 575 10.21 -8.44 18.31
CA ASN A 575 10.48 -7.02 18.12
C ASN A 575 11.92 -6.69 18.57
N THR A 576 12.71 -6.10 17.69
CA THR A 576 14.11 -5.75 17.95
C THR A 576 14.22 -4.36 18.57
N LEU A 577 14.50 -4.30 19.87
CA LEU A 577 14.78 -3.06 20.61
C LEU A 577 16.21 -3.06 21.19
N PHE A 578 17.19 -3.44 20.37
CA PHE A 578 18.60 -3.50 20.75
C PHE A 578 19.51 -2.81 19.71
N ASN A 579 20.68 -2.37 20.13
CA ASN A 579 21.72 -1.81 19.26
C ASN A 579 23.09 -2.51 19.38
N SER A 580 23.24 -3.44 20.32
CA SER A 580 24.47 -4.25 20.49
C SER A 580 24.67 -5.27 19.36
N THR A 581 25.92 -5.48 18.97
CA THR A 581 26.36 -6.53 18.03
C THR A 581 26.21 -7.92 18.62
N GLU A 582 26.49 -8.08 19.92
CA GLU A 582 26.39 -9.33 20.66
C GLU A 582 24.94 -9.85 20.71
N VAL A 583 23.98 -8.95 20.94
CA VAL A 583 22.55 -9.29 20.91
C VAL A 583 22.10 -9.67 19.50
N ALA A 584 22.57 -8.95 18.48
CA ALA A 584 22.30 -9.28 17.09
C ALA A 584 22.76 -10.71 16.75
N GLU A 585 23.97 -11.08 17.20
CA GLU A 585 24.50 -12.43 17.05
C GLU A 585 23.75 -13.47 17.87
N GLN A 586 23.31 -13.14 19.10
CA GLN A 586 22.46 -14.02 19.91
C GLN A 586 21.15 -14.33 19.19
N LEU A 587 20.48 -13.32 18.61
CA LEU A 587 19.27 -13.50 17.82
C LEU A 587 19.55 -14.37 16.59
N ARG A 588 20.57 -14.07 15.78
CA ARG A 588 20.93 -14.89 14.60
C ARG A 588 21.19 -16.35 14.94
N ARG A 589 21.92 -16.61 16.04
CA ARG A 589 22.18 -17.98 16.52
C ARG A 589 20.87 -18.69 16.86
N PHE A 590 20.02 -18.06 17.67
CA PHE A 590 18.70 -18.62 18.02
C PHE A 590 17.85 -18.94 16.79
N MET A 591 17.78 -18.00 15.83
CA MET A 591 16.96 -18.16 14.62
C MET A 591 17.51 -19.27 13.71
N ARG A 592 18.83 -19.37 13.56
CA ARG A 592 19.47 -20.43 12.77
C ARG A 592 19.29 -21.81 13.40
N ASP A 593 19.42 -21.92 14.72
CA ASP A 593 19.22 -23.19 15.43
C ASP A 593 17.76 -23.65 15.32
N LYS A 594 16.83 -22.70 15.28
CA LYS A 594 15.39 -22.98 15.16
C LYS A 594 14.94 -23.33 13.74
N TYR A 595 15.50 -22.66 12.75
CA TYR A 595 15.19 -22.83 11.32
C TYR A 595 16.47 -23.17 10.55
N PRO A 596 17.05 -24.36 10.75
CA PRO A 596 18.36 -24.70 10.20
C PRO A 596 18.34 -24.89 8.68
N THR A 597 17.20 -25.35 8.13
CA THR A 597 17.05 -25.62 6.70
C THR A 597 16.97 -24.32 5.90
N ALA A 598 17.92 -24.14 4.98
CA ALA A 598 17.89 -23.03 4.04
C ALA A 598 16.74 -23.18 3.05
N VAL A 599 16.09 -22.07 2.67
CA VAL A 599 15.19 -22.09 1.52
C VAL A 599 15.99 -22.23 0.23
N TYR A 600 15.37 -22.78 -0.82
CA TYR A 600 16.03 -23.04 -2.10
C TYR A 600 16.71 -21.78 -2.66
N LEU A 601 16.06 -20.63 -2.50
CA LEU A 601 16.51 -19.33 -3.01
C LEU A 601 17.69 -18.73 -2.25
N GLU A 602 18.17 -19.32 -1.16
CA GLU A 602 19.30 -18.73 -0.44
C GLU A 602 20.63 -18.91 -1.18
N ALA A 603 21.40 -17.84 -1.25
CA ALA A 603 22.76 -17.86 -1.77
C ALA A 603 23.62 -18.88 -1.01
N GLY A 604 24.25 -19.79 -1.74
CA GLY A 604 25.09 -20.84 -1.16
C GLY A 604 24.34 -22.08 -0.63
N SER A 605 23.02 -22.16 -0.76
CA SER A 605 22.25 -23.39 -0.44
C SER A 605 22.42 -24.48 -1.51
N GLU A 606 22.25 -25.75 -1.11
CA GLU A 606 22.32 -26.93 -1.97
C GLU A 606 21.32 -26.88 -3.15
N GLY A 607 21.57 -27.66 -4.22
CA GLY A 607 20.78 -27.60 -5.46
C GLY A 607 21.23 -26.52 -6.45
N ARG A 608 22.36 -25.87 -6.18
CA ARG A 608 23.06 -24.93 -7.07
C ARG A 608 23.85 -25.70 -8.13
N GLY A 609 23.50 -25.53 -9.41
CA GLY A 609 24.30 -26.03 -10.53
C GLY A 609 25.16 -24.92 -11.12
N SER A 610 26.46 -25.14 -11.31
CA SER A 610 27.36 -24.18 -11.98
C SER A 610 26.86 -23.72 -13.35
N ALA A 611 26.07 -24.57 -14.02
CA ALA A 611 25.40 -24.26 -15.29
C ALA A 611 24.34 -23.16 -15.17
N MET A 612 23.54 -23.10 -14.08
CA MET A 612 22.56 -22.02 -13.89
C MET A 612 23.26 -20.69 -13.63
N ASP A 613 24.33 -20.70 -12.83
CA ASP A 613 25.13 -19.51 -12.55
C ASP A 613 25.79 -18.98 -13.83
N GLY A 614 26.34 -19.88 -14.65
CA GLY A 614 26.89 -19.55 -15.97
C GLY A 614 25.85 -18.93 -16.89
N LEU A 615 24.71 -19.60 -17.06
CA LEU A 615 23.60 -19.10 -17.89
C LEU A 615 23.09 -17.73 -17.41
N PHE A 616 22.89 -17.58 -16.10
CA PHE A 616 22.46 -16.31 -15.52
C PHE A 616 23.49 -15.20 -15.77
N GLY A 617 24.78 -15.49 -15.55
CA GLY A 617 25.87 -14.54 -15.81
C GLY A 617 25.91 -14.09 -17.28
N GLU A 618 25.77 -15.03 -18.21
CA GLU A 618 25.71 -14.76 -19.65
C GLU A 618 24.48 -13.90 -20.01
N LEU A 619 23.30 -14.25 -19.49
CA LEU A 619 22.08 -13.46 -19.69
C LEU A 619 22.23 -12.04 -19.13
N MET A 620 22.77 -11.88 -17.92
CA MET A 620 22.97 -10.57 -17.30
C MET A 620 24.03 -9.71 -18.00
N ALA A 621 24.87 -10.29 -18.87
CA ALA A 621 25.81 -9.58 -19.71
C ALA A 621 25.18 -9.06 -21.03
N LEU A 622 24.00 -9.55 -21.40
CA LEU A 622 23.31 -9.10 -22.61
C LEU A 622 22.84 -7.64 -22.52
N PRO A 623 22.70 -6.95 -23.67
CA PRO A 623 22.19 -5.59 -23.70
C PRO A 623 20.73 -5.49 -23.24
N VAL A 624 20.38 -4.38 -22.60
CA VAL A 624 19.00 -3.97 -22.32
C VAL A 624 18.65 -2.80 -23.24
N VAL A 625 17.53 -2.92 -23.94
CA VAL A 625 16.96 -1.88 -24.78
C VAL A 625 15.74 -1.29 -24.07
N GLY A 626 15.87 -0.07 -23.57
CA GLY A 626 14.75 0.70 -23.03
C GLY A 626 14.07 1.50 -24.13
N VAL A 627 12.74 1.64 -24.06
CA VAL A 627 12.00 2.56 -24.94
C VAL A 627 11.09 3.43 -24.10
N VAL A 628 11.17 4.76 -24.29
CA VAL A 628 10.35 5.75 -23.58
C VAL A 628 9.69 6.71 -24.57
N SER A 629 8.55 7.27 -24.19
CA SER A 629 7.84 8.28 -24.99
C SER A 629 8.48 9.67 -24.89
N ASP A 630 9.21 9.95 -23.81
CA ASP A 630 9.73 11.27 -23.50
C ASP A 630 11.13 11.18 -22.87
N GLU A 631 11.99 12.17 -23.15
CA GLU A 631 13.37 12.21 -22.65
C GLU A 631 13.44 12.19 -21.12
N GLU A 632 12.46 12.78 -20.44
CA GLU A 632 12.37 12.75 -18.98
C GLU A 632 12.19 11.34 -18.38
N GLY A 633 11.77 10.37 -19.19
CA GLY A 633 11.62 8.97 -18.78
C GLY A 633 12.94 8.20 -18.75
N VAL A 634 14.01 8.72 -19.39
CA VAL A 634 15.27 7.98 -19.56
C VAL A 634 15.95 7.71 -18.22
N CYS A 635 16.18 8.74 -17.42
CA CYS A 635 16.85 8.62 -16.12
C CYS A 635 16.13 7.64 -15.16
N PRO A 636 14.82 7.80 -14.91
CA PRO A 636 14.10 6.87 -14.04
C PRO A 636 14.06 5.45 -14.60
N LEU A 637 13.96 5.28 -15.92
CA LEU A 637 14.01 3.95 -16.53
C LEU A 637 15.37 3.29 -16.24
N VAL A 638 16.48 3.98 -16.50
CA VAL A 638 17.84 3.46 -16.26
C VAL A 638 18.04 3.10 -14.79
N ARG A 639 17.62 3.97 -13.86
CA ARG A 639 17.76 3.68 -12.42
C ARG A 639 16.87 2.52 -11.95
N SER A 640 15.67 2.37 -12.51
CA SER A 640 14.76 1.27 -12.18
C SER A 640 15.33 -0.12 -12.49
N LEU A 641 16.26 -0.21 -13.47
CA LEU A 641 16.91 -1.46 -13.83
C LEU A 641 17.72 -2.07 -12.68
N ALA A 642 18.15 -1.25 -11.72
CA ALA A 642 18.82 -1.74 -10.52
C ALA A 642 17.91 -2.64 -9.68
N LEU A 643 16.62 -2.29 -9.53
CA LEU A 643 15.65 -3.19 -8.89
C LEU A 643 15.21 -4.30 -9.85
N ALA A 644 14.92 -3.96 -11.11
CA ALA A 644 14.38 -4.91 -12.09
C ALA A 644 15.27 -6.14 -12.28
N PHE A 645 16.59 -5.96 -12.29
CA PHE A 645 17.57 -7.04 -12.37
C PHE A 645 18.25 -7.34 -11.04
N ALA A 646 17.68 -6.90 -9.91
CA ALA A 646 18.22 -7.07 -8.56
C ALA A 646 19.73 -6.74 -8.44
N GLY A 647 20.18 -5.73 -9.18
CA GLY A 647 21.57 -5.28 -9.20
C GLY A 647 22.54 -6.22 -9.91
N HIS A 648 22.07 -7.20 -10.69
CA HIS A 648 22.92 -8.20 -11.37
C HIS A 648 23.27 -7.87 -12.83
N HIS A 649 22.52 -6.99 -13.51
CA HIS A 649 22.81 -6.65 -14.91
C HIS A 649 24.19 -5.98 -15.07
N ARG A 650 24.94 -6.39 -16.11
CA ARG A 650 26.31 -5.94 -16.41
C ARG A 650 26.51 -5.48 -17.85
N GLY A 651 25.53 -5.73 -18.72
CA GLY A 651 25.57 -5.36 -20.12
C GLY A 651 25.44 -3.85 -20.36
N VAL A 652 25.40 -3.47 -21.63
CA VAL A 652 25.10 -2.09 -22.04
C VAL A 652 23.61 -1.81 -22.02
N VAL A 653 23.23 -0.55 -21.80
CA VAL A 653 21.85 -0.07 -21.87
C VAL A 653 21.72 0.89 -23.05
N ARG A 654 20.72 0.67 -23.89
CA ARG A 654 20.38 1.57 -24.99
C ARG A 654 18.96 2.05 -24.79
N VAL A 655 18.74 3.36 -24.74
CA VAL A 655 17.39 3.92 -24.57
C VAL A 655 16.98 4.66 -25.83
N GLY A 656 15.91 4.19 -26.46
CA GLY A 656 15.24 4.88 -27.56
C GLY A 656 14.16 5.82 -27.02
N VAL A 657 14.23 7.09 -27.41
CA VAL A 657 13.19 8.09 -27.11
C VAL A 657 12.31 8.26 -28.34
N GLU A 658 11.06 7.80 -28.25
CA GLU A 658 10.07 7.94 -29.30
C GLU A 658 9.38 9.30 -29.17
N GLN A 659 9.92 10.31 -29.85
CA GLN A 659 9.31 11.64 -29.82
C GLN A 659 7.96 11.64 -30.56
N HIS A 660 6.90 11.84 -29.79
CA HIS A 660 5.60 12.21 -30.35
C HIS A 660 5.66 13.70 -30.70
N GLY A 661 5.68 14.05 -31.99
CA GLY A 661 5.65 15.45 -32.41
C GLY A 661 4.59 16.25 -31.65
N GLY A 662 4.98 17.39 -31.05
CA GLY A 662 4.17 18.13 -30.09
C GLY A 662 5.01 18.77 -28.98
N ALA A 663 4.33 19.23 -27.92
CA ALA A 663 4.97 19.79 -26.74
C ALA A 663 5.65 18.68 -25.92
N THR A 664 6.88 18.93 -25.44
CA THR A 664 7.60 18.11 -24.46
C THR A 664 6.81 17.97 -23.16
N LEU A 665 7.09 16.96 -22.32
CA LEU A 665 6.47 16.87 -20.99
C LEU A 665 6.70 18.12 -20.15
N ARG A 666 7.87 18.75 -20.24
CA ARG A 666 8.15 20.03 -19.58
C ARG A 666 7.19 21.12 -20.03
N GLU A 667 6.97 21.26 -21.33
CA GLU A 667 6.03 22.23 -21.89
C GLU A 667 4.58 21.87 -21.53
N ALA A 668 4.22 20.58 -21.55
CA ALA A 668 2.91 20.09 -21.13
C ALA A 668 2.66 20.40 -19.64
N ARG A 669 3.67 20.22 -18.78
CA ARG A 669 3.60 20.63 -17.36
C ARG A 669 3.38 22.12 -17.21
N ALA A 670 4.15 22.94 -17.93
CA ALA A 670 4.00 24.38 -17.90
C ALA A 670 2.59 24.82 -18.37
N ALA A 671 2.10 24.27 -19.47
CA ALA A 671 0.78 24.56 -20.03
C ALA A 671 -0.35 24.15 -19.08
N LEU A 672 -0.23 22.97 -18.46
CA LEU A 672 -1.20 22.46 -17.49
C LEU A 672 -1.06 23.07 -16.09
N ARG A 673 -0.06 23.95 -15.89
CA ARG A 673 0.39 24.42 -14.57
C ARG A 673 0.60 23.25 -13.60
N HIS A 674 1.00 22.08 -14.13
CA HIS A 674 1.29 20.89 -13.35
C HIS A 674 2.68 21.03 -12.75
N ARG A 675 2.76 21.43 -11.49
CA ARG A 675 4.01 21.45 -10.75
C ARG A 675 4.33 20.06 -10.24
N VAL A 676 5.63 19.78 -10.16
CA VAL A 676 6.20 18.55 -9.62
C VAL A 676 5.65 18.28 -8.22
N VAL A 677 5.33 17.01 -7.93
CA VAL A 677 4.84 16.57 -6.61
C VAL A 677 5.73 15.45 -6.10
N SER A 678 5.95 15.39 -4.79
CA SER A 678 6.84 14.39 -4.17
C SER A 678 8.24 14.41 -4.76
N ALA A 679 8.86 15.59 -4.90
CA ALA A 679 10.27 15.67 -5.23
C ALA A 679 11.14 15.54 -3.99
N MET A 680 12.30 14.90 -4.15
CA MET A 680 13.43 15.01 -3.22
C MET A 680 14.63 15.56 -3.99
N PRO A 681 15.61 16.19 -3.32
CA PRO A 681 16.89 16.45 -3.95
C PRO A 681 17.45 15.14 -4.51
N ALA A 682 17.83 15.12 -5.78
CA ALA A 682 18.58 14.04 -6.36
C ALA A 682 19.62 14.58 -7.34
N PRO A 683 20.73 13.86 -7.55
CA PRO A 683 21.62 14.16 -8.64
C PRO A 683 20.93 13.87 -9.98
N ALA A 684 21.04 14.80 -10.92
CA ALA A 684 20.69 14.62 -12.32
C ALA A 684 21.49 13.43 -12.89
N CYS A 685 20.87 12.68 -13.79
CA CYS A 685 21.56 11.55 -14.41
C CYS A 685 22.72 12.03 -15.29
N VAL A 686 23.90 11.46 -15.06
CA VAL A 686 25.03 11.58 -15.98
C VAL A 686 25.47 10.17 -16.33
N TYR A 687 25.30 9.80 -17.59
CA TYR A 687 25.50 8.43 -18.04
C TYR A 687 26.97 8.07 -18.25
N SER A 688 27.32 6.83 -17.95
CA SER A 688 28.60 6.23 -18.33
C SER A 688 28.58 5.79 -19.80
N GLU A 689 29.73 5.40 -20.33
CA GLU A 689 29.87 4.80 -21.67
C GLU A 689 29.02 3.53 -21.90
N ARG A 690 28.50 2.91 -20.83
CA ARG A 690 27.61 1.75 -20.91
C ARG A 690 26.18 2.10 -21.27
N VAL A 691 25.80 3.37 -21.17
CA VAL A 691 24.44 3.83 -21.47
C VAL A 691 24.48 4.78 -22.66
N SER A 692 23.65 4.51 -23.66
CA SER A 692 23.48 5.38 -24.81
C SER A 692 22.00 5.73 -25.00
N VAL A 693 21.74 6.97 -25.39
CA VAL A 693 20.39 7.50 -25.60
C VAL A 693 20.30 7.96 -27.06
N GLY A 694 19.25 7.57 -27.75
CA GLY A 694 19.02 7.92 -29.14
C GLY A 694 17.53 8.08 -29.46
N ALA A 695 17.23 8.54 -30.67
CA ALA A 695 15.85 8.66 -31.13
C ALA A 695 15.29 7.30 -31.61
N ALA A 696 14.03 7.02 -31.28
CA ALA A 696 13.25 5.93 -31.87
C ALA A 696 12.22 6.51 -32.85
N ALA A 697 11.92 5.78 -33.94
CA ALA A 697 10.93 6.25 -34.89
C ALA A 697 9.52 6.06 -34.32
N ARG A 698 8.61 6.97 -34.68
CA ARG A 698 7.23 6.91 -34.20
C ARG A 698 6.51 5.67 -34.73
N GLY A 699 5.86 4.93 -33.84
CA GLY A 699 5.09 3.74 -34.17
C GLY A 699 5.96 2.53 -34.50
N GLU A 700 7.26 2.63 -34.28
CA GLU A 700 8.19 1.53 -34.51
C GLU A 700 7.96 0.41 -33.48
N ASP A 701 8.00 -0.84 -33.93
CA ASP A 701 7.82 -1.98 -33.03
C ASP A 701 9.05 -2.15 -32.13
N ALA A 702 8.83 -2.58 -30.89
CA ALA A 702 9.89 -2.79 -29.92
C ALA A 702 10.95 -3.79 -30.42
N ALA A 703 10.57 -4.77 -31.26
CA ALA A 703 11.50 -5.70 -31.87
C ALA A 703 12.37 -5.06 -32.96
N ASP A 704 11.83 -4.11 -33.73
CA ASP A 704 12.59 -3.35 -34.75
C ASP A 704 13.65 -2.47 -34.07
N ILE A 705 13.25 -1.76 -33.01
CA ILE A 705 14.15 -0.94 -32.19
C ILE A 705 15.26 -1.83 -31.60
N ALA A 706 14.89 -2.97 -31.03
CA ALA A 706 15.85 -3.90 -30.47
C ALA A 706 16.81 -4.48 -31.53
N ARG A 707 16.31 -4.80 -32.73
CA ARG A 707 17.13 -5.27 -33.86
C ARG A 707 18.23 -4.28 -34.23
N ARG A 708 17.88 -2.99 -34.38
CA ARG A 708 18.89 -1.94 -34.63
C ARG A 708 19.84 -1.77 -33.46
N ALA A 709 19.31 -1.74 -32.24
CA ALA A 709 20.08 -1.45 -31.04
C ALA A 709 21.09 -2.57 -30.69
N ILE A 710 20.74 -3.83 -30.94
CA ILE A 710 21.59 -4.98 -30.61
C ILE A 710 22.59 -5.26 -31.75
N GLY A 711 22.23 -4.93 -33.00
CA GLY A 711 23.03 -5.21 -34.19
C GLY A 711 23.04 -6.69 -34.55
N GLY A 712 23.29 -7.01 -35.84
CA GLY A 712 23.21 -8.39 -36.34
C GLY A 712 24.24 -9.37 -35.73
N ALA A 713 25.35 -8.88 -35.19
CA ALA A 713 26.53 -9.68 -34.86
C ALA A 713 26.81 -9.90 -33.35
N GLY A 714 25.93 -9.48 -32.44
CA GLY A 714 26.15 -9.71 -30.99
C GLY A 714 26.00 -11.18 -30.59
N ALA A 715 26.88 -11.70 -29.75
CA ALA A 715 26.74 -13.05 -29.17
C ALA A 715 25.39 -13.16 -28.43
N GLY A 716 24.63 -14.22 -28.70
CA GLY A 716 23.36 -14.51 -28.03
C GLY A 716 23.49 -15.72 -27.13
N VAL A 717 22.66 -15.80 -26.11
CA VAL A 717 22.67 -16.88 -25.11
C VAL A 717 21.59 -17.88 -25.46
N VAL A 718 21.97 -19.14 -25.66
CA VAL A 718 21.02 -20.21 -25.99
C VAL A 718 20.42 -20.76 -24.70
N LEU A 719 19.10 -20.74 -24.58
CA LEU A 719 18.41 -21.32 -23.44
C LEU A 719 18.50 -22.85 -23.51
N PRO A 720 18.94 -23.52 -22.43
CA PRO A 720 19.06 -24.98 -22.40
C PRO A 720 17.69 -25.66 -22.47
N SER A 721 17.71 -26.98 -22.75
CA SER A 721 16.51 -27.83 -22.76
C SER A 721 15.73 -27.82 -21.45
N THR A 722 16.37 -27.46 -20.34
CA THR A 722 15.74 -27.35 -19.03
C THR A 722 14.85 -26.11 -18.87
N CYS A 723 14.83 -25.18 -19.84
CA CYS A 723 14.02 -23.96 -19.81
C CYS A 723 12.63 -24.09 -20.49
N GLY A 724 12.11 -25.33 -20.60
CA GLY A 724 10.75 -25.59 -21.08
C GLY A 724 10.48 -24.99 -22.46
N GLY A 725 9.37 -24.24 -22.59
CA GLY A 725 8.94 -23.63 -23.86
C GLY A 725 9.91 -22.60 -24.47
N GLY A 726 10.93 -22.17 -23.73
CA GLY A 726 12.01 -21.32 -24.24
C GLY A 726 13.24 -22.09 -24.73
N ALA A 727 13.27 -23.42 -24.59
CA ALA A 727 14.44 -24.24 -24.95
C ALA A 727 14.88 -24.03 -26.40
N GLY A 728 16.18 -23.86 -26.61
CA GLY A 728 16.79 -23.65 -27.93
C GLY A 728 16.67 -22.23 -28.48
N LEU A 729 15.88 -21.35 -27.85
CA LEU A 729 15.86 -19.94 -28.22
C LEU A 729 17.20 -19.28 -27.89
N ARG A 730 17.70 -18.48 -28.82
CA ARG A 730 18.92 -17.68 -28.66
C ARG A 730 18.52 -16.25 -28.26
N VAL A 731 18.65 -15.94 -26.99
CA VAL A 731 18.35 -14.62 -26.43
C VAL A 731 19.46 -13.64 -26.80
N ARG A 732 19.08 -12.57 -27.50
CA ARG A 732 19.99 -11.51 -27.97
C ARG A 732 20.03 -10.30 -27.02
N GLY A 733 19.02 -10.15 -26.16
CA GLY A 733 18.91 -9.06 -25.20
C GLY A 733 17.53 -8.96 -24.56
N PHE A 734 17.39 -7.99 -23.66
CA PHE A 734 16.12 -7.64 -23.02
C PHE A 734 15.57 -6.34 -23.58
N VAL A 735 14.25 -6.20 -23.62
CA VAL A 735 13.57 -4.95 -23.98
C VAL A 735 12.62 -4.56 -22.87
N VAL A 736 12.73 -3.33 -22.39
CA VAL A 736 11.77 -2.71 -21.47
C VAL A 736 11.04 -1.62 -22.24
N ASP A 737 9.84 -1.93 -22.74
CA ASP A 737 9.01 -0.99 -23.47
C ASP A 737 8.13 -0.20 -22.47
N ALA A 738 8.66 0.95 -22.07
CA ALA A 738 8.06 1.87 -21.11
C ALA A 738 7.24 2.98 -21.77
N ARG A 739 6.95 2.87 -23.07
CA ARG A 739 6.10 3.83 -23.77
C ARG A 739 4.69 3.84 -23.20
N THR A 740 4.07 5.01 -23.21
CA THR A 740 2.68 5.20 -22.79
C THR A 740 1.79 5.29 -24.02
N PRO A 741 0.81 4.38 -24.20
CA PRO A 741 -0.10 4.45 -25.34
C PRO A 741 -1.00 5.69 -25.24
N GLY A 742 -0.98 6.57 -26.25
CA GLY A 742 -1.92 7.69 -26.35
C GLY A 742 -1.30 9.00 -26.83
N ALA A 743 -2.05 9.71 -27.67
CA ALA A 743 -1.72 11.03 -28.24
C ALA A 743 -1.50 12.11 -27.14
N PRO A 744 -1.00 13.32 -27.47
CA PRO A 744 -0.17 14.16 -26.60
C PRO A 744 -0.78 14.46 -25.21
N VAL A 745 0.09 14.62 -24.22
CA VAL A 745 -0.26 14.90 -22.82
C VAL A 745 -1.04 16.22 -22.70
N ARG A 746 -2.34 16.11 -22.42
CA ARG A 746 -3.28 17.24 -22.37
C ARG A 746 -4.04 17.36 -21.05
N SER A 747 -3.74 16.54 -20.05
CA SER A 747 -4.40 16.58 -18.75
C SER A 747 -3.45 16.19 -17.61
N ALA A 748 -3.83 16.54 -16.38
CA ALA A 748 -3.06 16.17 -15.18
C ALA A 748 -2.92 14.64 -15.04
N ALA A 749 -4.00 13.91 -15.32
CA ALA A 749 -4.02 12.45 -15.28
C ALA A 749 -3.11 11.86 -16.37
N ALA A 750 -3.21 12.36 -17.61
CA ALA A 750 -2.34 11.91 -18.70
C ALA A 750 -0.86 12.17 -18.39
N LEU A 751 -0.52 13.29 -17.72
CA LEU A 751 0.85 13.55 -17.30
C LEU A 751 1.32 12.54 -16.23
N ARG A 752 0.47 12.23 -15.24
CA ARG A 752 0.78 11.22 -14.22
C ARG A 752 1.05 9.86 -14.87
N ASP A 753 0.41 9.53 -15.99
CA ASP A 753 0.61 8.22 -16.65
C ASP A 753 1.64 8.24 -17.79
N ALA A 754 2.09 9.42 -18.23
CA ALA A 754 2.99 9.59 -19.38
C ALA A 754 4.35 8.90 -19.20
N LEU A 755 4.80 8.86 -17.96
CA LEU A 755 6.07 8.26 -17.59
C LEU A 755 5.80 7.07 -16.66
N ALA A 756 6.29 5.90 -17.03
CA ALA A 756 6.19 4.71 -16.21
C ALA A 756 7.47 3.88 -16.27
N VAL A 757 7.84 3.24 -15.16
CA VAL A 757 9.02 2.36 -15.10
C VAL A 757 8.72 1.09 -14.32
N PRO A 758 9.40 -0.04 -14.61
CA PRO A 758 9.29 -1.23 -13.79
C PRO A 758 9.62 -0.94 -12.32
N ALA A 759 8.87 -1.59 -11.44
CA ALA A 759 8.95 -1.36 -10.01
C ALA A 759 8.94 -2.67 -9.23
N GLN A 760 9.45 -3.74 -9.83
CA GLN A 760 9.68 -5.01 -9.16
C GLN A 760 10.90 -5.72 -9.73
N THR A 761 11.41 -6.70 -9.01
CA THR A 761 12.36 -7.68 -9.55
C THR A 761 11.69 -8.51 -10.64
N LEU A 762 12.36 -8.59 -11.79
CA LEU A 762 11.95 -9.40 -12.93
C LEU A 762 12.65 -10.76 -12.92
N SER A 763 11.97 -11.75 -13.46
CA SER A 763 12.45 -13.11 -13.70
C SER A 763 12.16 -13.51 -15.14
N LEU A 764 12.72 -14.64 -15.60
CA LEU A 764 12.60 -15.06 -16.99
C LEU A 764 11.14 -15.21 -17.46
N GLU A 765 10.24 -15.67 -16.59
CA GLU A 765 8.80 -15.83 -16.89
C GLU A 765 8.07 -14.49 -17.12
N ASP A 766 8.62 -13.37 -16.65
CA ASP A 766 8.00 -12.05 -16.83
C ASP A 766 8.16 -11.54 -18.28
N PHE A 767 9.05 -12.12 -19.07
CA PHE A 767 9.32 -11.66 -20.44
C PHE A 767 8.61 -12.51 -21.48
N ARG A 768 8.14 -11.87 -22.56
CA ARG A 768 7.73 -12.59 -23.77
C ARG A 768 8.92 -12.68 -24.73
N ALA A 769 9.09 -13.82 -25.39
CA ALA A 769 10.10 -13.94 -26.44
C ALA A 769 9.56 -13.34 -27.75
N VAL A 770 10.38 -12.54 -28.42
CA VAL A 770 10.03 -11.88 -29.68
C VAL A 770 11.17 -12.05 -30.68
N ALA A 771 10.86 -12.54 -31.88
CA ALA A 771 11.85 -12.78 -32.91
C ALA A 771 12.51 -11.48 -33.39
N VAL A 772 13.84 -11.49 -33.49
CA VAL A 772 14.67 -10.36 -33.93
C VAL A 772 15.77 -10.74 -34.93
N GLY A 773 15.95 -12.03 -35.24
CA GLY A 773 16.93 -12.46 -36.24
C GLY A 773 16.31 -12.88 -37.56
N PRO A 774 17.14 -13.16 -38.58
CA PRO A 774 16.69 -13.87 -39.78
C PRO A 774 16.28 -15.32 -39.45
N SER A 775 16.82 -15.88 -38.36
CA SER A 775 16.36 -17.14 -37.77
C SER A 775 15.20 -16.88 -36.80
N ALA A 776 14.13 -17.67 -36.91
CA ALA A 776 13.01 -17.63 -35.97
C ALA A 776 13.40 -17.95 -34.51
N GLY A 777 14.56 -18.60 -34.30
CA GLY A 777 15.08 -18.91 -32.97
C GLY A 777 15.85 -17.77 -32.28
N ASP A 778 16.16 -16.69 -33.00
CA ASP A 778 16.83 -15.52 -32.43
C ASP A 778 15.81 -14.54 -31.87
N VAL A 779 15.81 -14.35 -30.55
CA VAL A 779 14.76 -13.61 -29.84
C VAL A 779 15.33 -12.53 -28.91
N VAL A 780 14.51 -11.53 -28.61
CA VAL A 780 14.66 -10.68 -27.43
C VAL A 780 13.56 -10.98 -26.44
N LEU A 781 13.85 -10.72 -25.16
CA LEU A 781 12.93 -10.89 -24.06
C LEU A 781 12.30 -9.53 -23.73
N VAL A 782 11.02 -9.36 -24.08
CA VAL A 782 10.32 -8.08 -23.96
C VAL A 782 9.41 -8.08 -22.74
N VAL A 783 9.45 -6.98 -21.98
CA VAL A 783 8.42 -6.60 -21.01
C VAL A 783 7.91 -5.21 -21.38
N SER A 784 6.60 -5.10 -21.63
CA SER A 784 5.92 -3.83 -21.85
C SER A 784 4.91 -3.55 -20.74
N ARG A 785 4.36 -2.33 -20.71
CA ARG A 785 3.22 -2.00 -19.83
C ARG A 785 2.01 -2.90 -20.09
N ALA A 786 1.74 -3.28 -21.35
CA ALA A 786 0.64 -4.18 -21.68
C ALA A 786 0.91 -5.61 -21.17
N ASP A 787 2.16 -6.09 -21.33
CA ASP A 787 2.58 -7.38 -20.77
C ASP A 787 2.49 -7.38 -19.24
N ALA A 788 2.68 -6.22 -18.61
CA ALA A 788 2.65 -6.07 -17.17
C ALA A 788 1.28 -6.40 -16.56
N ASP A 789 0.19 -6.04 -17.24
CA ASP A 789 -1.16 -6.39 -16.78
C ASP A 789 -1.40 -7.90 -16.88
N ALA A 790 -0.99 -8.52 -17.98
CA ALA A 790 -1.12 -9.96 -18.20
C ALA A 790 -0.25 -10.79 -17.22
N LYS A 791 0.92 -10.28 -16.85
CA LYS A 791 1.92 -10.99 -16.04
C LYS A 791 2.06 -10.49 -14.60
N ALA A 792 1.15 -9.61 -14.16
CA ALA A 792 1.17 -9.00 -12.83
C ALA A 792 2.49 -8.28 -12.46
N VAL A 793 3.17 -7.67 -13.46
CA VAL A 793 4.39 -6.89 -13.22
C VAL A 793 4.03 -5.50 -12.72
N HIS A 794 4.65 -5.07 -11.62
CA HIS A 794 4.40 -3.76 -11.02
C HIS A 794 5.20 -2.67 -11.72
N TRP A 795 4.54 -1.53 -11.95
CA TRP A 795 5.11 -0.34 -12.55
C TRP A 795 4.79 0.87 -11.68
N VAL A 796 5.68 1.85 -11.67
CA VAL A 796 5.46 3.14 -11.03
C VAL A 796 5.20 4.16 -12.13
N ASN A 797 4.00 4.77 -12.10
CA ASN A 797 3.65 5.90 -12.98
C ASN A 797 4.14 7.23 -12.40
N GLY A 798 4.13 8.29 -13.19
CA GLY A 798 4.63 9.62 -12.84
C GLY A 798 6.14 9.61 -12.84
N ALA A 799 6.71 8.85 -13.78
CA ALA A 799 8.07 8.40 -13.73
C ALA A 799 9.12 9.45 -14.17
N SER A 800 9.31 10.58 -13.49
CA SER A 800 10.22 11.66 -13.97
C SER A 800 11.41 11.96 -13.06
N GLU A 801 12.41 12.67 -13.60
CA GLU A 801 13.49 13.31 -12.82
C GLU A 801 12.98 14.35 -11.82
N SER A 802 11.71 14.70 -11.80
CA SER A 802 11.17 15.61 -10.78
C SER A 802 10.21 14.87 -9.82
N ASP A 803 9.51 13.86 -10.31
CA ASP A 803 8.41 13.15 -9.63
C ASP A 803 8.83 11.79 -9.01
N LEU A 804 9.85 11.12 -9.57
CA LEU A 804 10.40 9.84 -9.06
C LEU A 804 11.75 9.94 -8.41
N LEU A 805 12.26 11.14 -8.21
CA LEU A 805 13.35 11.32 -7.26
C LEU A 805 12.95 10.87 -5.85
N VAL A 806 11.68 10.57 -5.60
CA VAL A 806 11.25 9.82 -4.42
C VAL A 806 11.50 8.31 -4.50
N THR A 807 11.38 7.67 -5.66
CA THR A 807 11.43 6.20 -5.82
C THR A 807 12.87 5.69 -5.97
N TYR A 808 13.63 6.23 -6.93
CA TYR A 808 15.03 5.85 -7.18
C TYR A 808 15.97 7.08 -7.17
N PRO A 809 16.19 7.71 -6.00
CA PRO A 809 16.91 8.98 -5.90
C PRO A 809 18.40 8.90 -6.25
N LEU A 810 19.07 7.78 -6.04
CA LEU A 810 20.53 7.73 -6.09
C LEU A 810 21.08 7.18 -7.41
N PRO A 811 22.27 7.63 -7.82
CA PRO A 811 22.95 7.11 -8.98
C PRO A 811 23.25 5.62 -8.91
N VAL A 812 23.13 4.94 -10.05
CA VAL A 812 23.50 3.53 -10.18
C VAL A 812 24.92 3.43 -10.73
N GLU A 813 25.86 2.91 -9.92
CA GLU A 813 27.29 2.81 -10.26
C GLU A 813 27.58 2.11 -11.59
N ALA A 814 26.73 1.16 -12.00
CA ALA A 814 26.88 0.43 -13.26
C ALA A 814 26.50 1.25 -14.51
N TYR A 815 25.70 2.30 -14.36
CA TYR A 815 25.08 3.02 -15.47
C TYR A 815 25.48 4.49 -15.52
N GLU A 816 25.80 5.11 -14.40
CA GLU A 816 26.12 6.53 -14.29
C GLU A 816 27.62 6.79 -14.16
N ASN A 817 28.09 7.93 -14.67
CA ASN A 817 29.49 8.35 -14.65
C ASN A 817 29.88 8.81 -13.24
N MET A 818 30.51 7.92 -12.50
CA MET A 818 30.94 8.19 -11.12
C MET A 818 31.96 9.33 -10.99
N SER A 819 32.65 9.70 -12.07
CA SER A 819 33.62 10.80 -12.09
C SER A 819 33.01 12.14 -12.50
N ALA A 820 31.74 12.15 -12.92
CA ALA A 820 31.07 13.39 -13.30
C ALA A 820 30.81 14.27 -12.07
N GLU A 821 30.83 15.59 -12.30
CA GLU A 821 30.42 16.57 -11.31
C GLU A 821 28.96 16.35 -10.89
N VAL A 822 28.68 16.47 -9.59
CA VAL A 822 27.32 16.36 -9.07
C VAL A 822 26.52 17.58 -9.51
N ARG A 823 25.57 17.37 -10.42
CA ARG A 823 24.53 18.34 -10.74
C ARG A 823 23.24 17.91 -10.08
N TRP A 824 22.58 18.80 -9.36
CA TRP A 824 21.29 18.51 -8.75
C TRP A 824 20.19 18.73 -9.79
N SER A 825 19.25 17.79 -9.86
CA SER A 825 18.01 17.96 -10.60
C SER A 825 17.27 19.18 -10.07
N ILE A 826 16.86 20.09 -10.95
CA ILE A 826 16.02 21.23 -10.58
C ILE A 826 14.59 20.86 -10.98
N PRO A 827 13.65 20.72 -10.01
CA PRO A 827 12.27 20.35 -10.28
C PRO A 827 11.51 21.35 -11.14
#